data_AF-A0AAW6M3F6-F1
#
_entry.id   AF-A0AAW6M3F6-F1
#
_cell.length_a   1.000
_cell.length_b   1.000
_cell.length_c   1.000
_cell.angle_alpha   90.00
_cell.angle_beta   90.00
_cell.angle_gamma   90.00
#
_symmetry.space_group_name_H-M   'P 1'
#
loop_
_entity.id
_entity.type
_entity.pdbx_description
1 polymer ?
#
loop_
_entity_poly.entity_id
_entity_poly.type
_entity_poly.pdbx_seq_one_letter_code
_entity_poly.pdbx_strand_id
1 'polypeptide(L)'
;MGVDQSKHQLIEAFYHRLVESYGYLPDQLDFNVEISASSVADIAIWRSADEKKLGLTPNIYVLVVCKAEHIKIKAEDYSEQFKQAVLNDMAFYVAHNLKETKVFYIDKNARPLRIERISDFPTATDIASEQNLALFVNKVRGYSKDNFLKVLTRCHNIIRNVDKLSPEAAFDEISKILFIKMLYERDAKDELVYSKEKFLKDEMSYGGTGDYIQVLFNQVKETYAADGLFEIEDKIRIRRDSFLLILEELGNVELYDTSDDIKGIAFELFLGKTFRGELGQFFTPRTIVNYMVEVLNVKEGDRVCDPCCGSGGFLIQTFEHVQNLIDQDIHQQINTLMDDVTISESERKQRINDLLRECDKTVNGSRYHKLCHNYFFGVDANARMARTSKMNMIMHGDGHVGVYLHDGLLNVGGVYDSSFDIVLINPPFGAHVEKDMRITDSDVPTEKEKELYTKLFGSEYLERVYNPMKEYAAKVYKDKTKGKRILELYSIKNNNTEILFMERCINLLKPGKCAGIVLPEGVLDNTALEGVRKFIEKQARILNITSIPADVFLSSGANIKPSLIFIQKYHENEIPEKDYMLTVTKVTDAGISSTGLPSQNQELPIAAKEVCGFLLGTPMQEMIYTRAIRRSELVNWSVKQIFDITYAEFNPQYETTKIGNLLTMSKNVIVIEPDVEYTRLTVKLYNKGISVRDKVKGVDIGTKRQTRVTKGQFVISKIDGKSAAYGIVDAMFDGAIVTPDFMVYDINRSKVLPEYLELVLQNEAILNQFATSSSGTTGRRRLSQRVFEDTRIALPSLEEQHNLVAEIIQIRKSQKVLENRMKANVDSFNRKIFNKHETTFFKDNF
;
A
#
# COMPACT_ATOMS: atom_id res chain seq x y z
N MET A 1 63.57 7.39 5.40
CA MET A 1 63.69 8.06 4.08
C MET A 1 62.89 7.37 2.96
N GLY A 2 62.48 6.09 3.07
CA GLY A 2 61.70 5.41 2.00
C GLY A 2 60.18 5.63 2.01
N VAL A 3 59.56 6.06 3.12
CA VAL A 3 58.10 6.22 3.24
C VAL A 3 57.59 7.52 2.57
N ASP A 4 58.40 8.57 2.56
CA ASP A 4 58.01 9.92 2.10
C ASP A 4 58.02 10.07 0.56
N GLN A 5 58.97 9.41 -0.12
CA GLN A 5 59.01 9.39 -1.60
C GLN A 5 57.85 8.61 -2.23
N SER A 6 57.40 7.56 -1.53
CA SER A 6 56.37 6.62 -1.97
C SER A 6 54.97 7.29 -2.04
N LYS A 7 54.60 8.01 -0.97
CA LYS A 7 53.38 8.80 -0.89
C LYS A 7 53.34 9.95 -1.92
N HIS A 8 54.48 10.59 -2.16
CA HIS A 8 54.58 11.67 -3.15
C HIS A 8 54.31 11.17 -4.58
N GLN A 9 54.87 10.01 -4.96
CA GLN A 9 54.60 9.39 -6.26
C GLN A 9 53.12 9.00 -6.44
N LEU A 10 52.48 8.54 -5.37
CA LEU A 10 51.05 8.24 -5.38
C LEU A 10 50.18 9.50 -5.62
N ILE A 11 50.52 10.59 -4.93
CA ILE A 11 49.84 11.89 -5.08
C ILE A 11 49.99 12.41 -6.52
N GLU A 12 51.21 12.36 -7.09
CA GLU A 12 51.47 12.77 -8.47
C GLU A 12 50.70 11.90 -9.48
N ALA A 13 50.71 10.58 -9.32
CA ALA A 13 49.99 9.67 -10.20
C ALA A 13 48.47 9.91 -10.17
N PHE A 14 47.89 10.14 -8.98
CA PHE A 14 46.47 10.45 -8.86
C PHE A 14 46.14 11.84 -9.42
N TYR A 15 47.03 12.83 -9.25
CA TYR A 15 46.89 14.14 -9.88
C TYR A 15 46.83 14.05 -11.41
N HIS A 16 47.74 13.30 -12.04
CA HIS A 16 47.70 13.10 -13.50
C HIS A 16 46.37 12.50 -13.95
N ARG A 17 45.84 11.53 -13.19
CA ARG A 17 44.52 10.95 -13.46
C ARG A 17 43.39 11.98 -13.32
N LEU A 18 43.44 12.87 -12.33
CA LEU A 18 42.46 13.97 -12.17
C LEU A 18 42.47 14.90 -13.40
N VAL A 19 43.63 15.27 -13.89
CA VAL A 19 43.74 16.18 -15.05
C VAL A 19 43.35 15.50 -16.35
N GLU A 20 43.93 14.33 -16.63
CA GLU A 20 43.80 13.67 -17.94
C GLU A 20 42.50 12.91 -18.12
N SER A 21 42.02 12.24 -17.06
CA SER A 21 40.85 11.35 -17.14
C SER A 21 39.57 12.00 -16.61
N TYR A 22 39.67 12.79 -15.54
CA TYR A 22 38.51 13.44 -14.92
C TYR A 22 38.32 14.91 -15.35
N GLY A 23 39.23 15.42 -16.19
CA GLY A 23 39.12 16.73 -16.85
C GLY A 23 39.36 17.92 -15.93
N TYR A 24 40.04 17.74 -14.80
CA TYR A 24 40.31 18.83 -13.89
C TYR A 24 41.42 19.76 -14.40
N LEU A 25 41.20 21.08 -14.37
CA LEU A 25 42.22 22.10 -14.64
C LEU A 25 43.26 22.15 -13.50
N PRO A 26 44.57 22.23 -13.79
CA PRO A 26 45.60 22.42 -12.77
C PRO A 26 45.31 23.59 -11.82
N ASP A 27 44.75 24.68 -12.33
CA ASP A 27 44.44 25.89 -11.57
C ASP A 27 43.28 25.73 -10.57
N GLN A 28 42.53 24.61 -10.61
CA GLN A 28 41.47 24.30 -9.63
C GLN A 28 41.90 23.27 -8.57
N LEU A 29 43.17 22.86 -8.58
CA LEU A 29 43.76 21.85 -7.70
C LEU A 29 44.84 22.48 -6.82
N ASP A 30 45.02 21.99 -5.60
CA ASP A 30 46.17 22.35 -4.76
C ASP A 30 46.59 21.18 -3.87
N PHE A 31 47.83 21.22 -3.38
CA PHE A 31 48.47 20.12 -2.65
C PHE A 31 48.77 20.49 -1.20
N ASN A 32 48.70 19.51 -0.30
CA ASN A 32 49.02 19.70 1.13
C ASN A 32 48.27 20.89 1.76
N VAL A 33 46.97 20.98 1.48
CA VAL A 33 46.13 22.10 1.93
C VAL A 33 45.71 21.88 3.38
N GLU A 34 46.01 22.85 4.24
CA GLU A 34 45.61 22.83 5.65
C GLU A 34 44.10 23.09 5.78
N ILE A 35 43.36 22.12 6.32
CA ILE A 35 41.90 22.19 6.50
C ILE A 35 41.56 22.62 7.93
N SER A 36 42.37 22.20 8.90
CA SER A 36 42.28 22.57 10.31
C SER A 36 43.63 22.37 10.98
N ALA A 37 43.80 22.87 12.21
CA ALA A 37 45.03 22.74 13.00
C ALA A 37 45.51 21.28 13.23
N SER A 38 44.66 20.28 12.97
CA SER A 38 44.99 18.85 13.09
C SER A 38 44.85 18.05 11.79
N SER A 39 44.53 18.69 10.64
CA SER A 39 44.23 17.96 9.39
C SER A 39 44.69 18.70 8.14
N VAL A 40 45.45 17.98 7.30
CA VAL A 40 45.94 18.43 5.99
C VAL A 40 45.40 17.48 4.91
N ALA A 41 44.90 18.02 3.81
CA ALA A 41 44.55 17.24 2.62
C ALA A 41 45.72 17.11 1.67
N ASP A 42 45.90 15.92 1.10
CA ASP A 42 46.96 15.67 0.12
C ASP A 42 46.65 16.36 -1.21
N ILE A 43 45.38 16.33 -1.66
CA ILE A 43 44.90 17.13 -2.79
C ILE A 43 43.54 17.74 -2.43
N ALA A 44 43.38 19.04 -2.68
CA ALA A 44 42.09 19.74 -2.58
C ALA A 44 41.63 20.20 -3.97
N ILE A 45 40.33 20.08 -4.24
CA ILE A 45 39.73 20.45 -5.52
C ILE A 45 38.60 21.46 -5.29
N TRP A 46 38.66 22.60 -6.00
CA TRP A 46 37.60 23.61 -6.05
C TRP A 46 36.69 23.38 -7.25
N ARG A 47 35.46 23.94 -7.25
CA ARG A 47 34.55 23.82 -8.39
C ARG A 47 35.08 24.48 -9.65
N SER A 48 35.88 25.53 -9.48
CA SER A 48 36.52 26.27 -10.57
C SER A 48 37.80 26.96 -10.12
N ALA A 49 38.64 27.33 -11.08
CA ALA A 49 39.84 28.13 -10.84
C ALA A 49 39.52 29.53 -10.27
N ASP A 50 38.35 30.09 -10.60
CA ASP A 50 37.93 31.41 -10.10
C ASP A 50 37.48 31.34 -8.63
N GLU A 51 36.77 30.27 -8.24
CA GLU A 51 36.43 30.02 -6.84
C GLU A 51 37.67 29.81 -5.97
N LYS A 52 38.72 29.16 -6.50
CA LYS A 52 40.01 29.05 -5.82
C LYS A 52 40.66 30.42 -5.60
N LYS A 53 40.65 31.30 -6.62
CA LYS A 53 41.24 32.65 -6.55
C LYS A 53 40.51 33.60 -5.60
N LEU A 54 39.21 33.40 -5.39
CA LEU A 54 38.38 34.22 -4.50
C LEU A 54 38.69 34.03 -3.01
N GLY A 55 39.44 32.97 -2.62
CA GLY A 55 40.00 32.82 -1.28
C GLY A 55 38.99 32.60 -0.14
N LEU A 56 37.73 32.29 -0.46
CA LEU A 56 36.72 31.97 0.55
C LEU A 56 36.97 30.54 1.06
N THR A 57 37.69 30.39 2.17
CA THR A 57 37.58 29.19 3.01
C THR A 57 36.20 29.17 3.67
N PRO A 58 35.45 28.05 3.62
CA PRO A 58 35.87 26.71 3.19
C PRO A 58 35.26 26.29 1.83
N ASN A 59 35.68 26.86 0.70
CA ASN A 59 35.16 26.44 -0.63
C ASN A 59 35.91 25.23 -1.25
N ILE A 60 36.48 24.33 -0.45
CA ILE A 60 37.03 23.07 -0.99
C ILE A 60 35.84 22.15 -1.30
N TYR A 61 35.76 21.62 -2.52
CA TYR A 61 34.60 20.87 -2.98
C TYR A 61 34.81 19.34 -2.99
N VAL A 62 36.02 18.91 -3.31
CA VAL A 62 36.46 17.50 -3.20
C VAL A 62 37.75 17.46 -2.40
N LEU A 63 37.78 16.60 -1.39
CA LEU A 63 38.96 16.34 -0.58
C LEU A 63 39.57 14.99 -0.93
N VAL A 64 40.86 14.93 -1.24
CA VAL A 64 41.56 13.67 -1.50
C VAL A 64 42.64 13.45 -0.44
N VAL A 65 42.58 12.29 0.20
CA VAL A 65 43.59 11.82 1.16
C VAL A 65 44.23 10.55 0.62
N CYS A 66 45.55 10.61 0.49
CA CYS A 66 46.41 9.52 0.06
C CYS A 66 46.93 8.77 1.29
N LYS A 67 46.59 7.49 1.43
CA LYS A 67 47.03 6.66 2.55
C LYS A 67 48.25 5.80 2.15
N ALA A 68 48.92 5.21 3.14
CA ALA A 68 50.13 4.41 2.92
C ALA A 68 49.89 3.29 1.88
N GLU A 69 50.89 3.05 1.03
CA GLU A 69 50.80 2.31 -0.25
C GLU A 69 50.21 0.89 -0.20
N HIS A 70 50.09 0.27 0.98
CA HIS A 70 49.75 -1.14 1.13
C HIS A 70 48.55 -1.45 2.05
N ILE A 71 47.90 -0.43 2.63
CA ILE A 71 46.85 -0.59 3.67
C ILE A 71 45.46 -0.25 3.10
N LYS A 72 44.46 -1.13 3.29
CA LYS A 72 43.05 -0.88 2.95
C LYS A 72 42.50 0.28 3.79
N ILE A 73 41.71 1.15 3.20
CA ILE A 73 41.23 2.35 3.87
C ILE A 73 40.03 1.97 4.77
N LYS A 74 40.16 2.09 6.10
CA LYS A 74 39.13 1.65 7.08
C LYS A 74 38.09 2.73 7.40
N ALA A 75 36.91 2.31 7.86
CA ALA A 75 35.86 3.17 8.39
C ALA A 75 36.39 4.19 9.42
N GLU A 76 37.24 3.71 10.32
CA GLU A 76 37.87 4.55 11.35
C GLU A 76 38.92 5.53 10.78
N ASP A 77 39.60 5.17 9.68
CA ASP A 77 40.71 5.95 9.09
C ASP A 77 40.27 7.25 8.43
N TYR A 78 38.97 7.36 8.11
CA TYR A 78 38.37 8.59 7.64
C TYR A 78 37.65 9.37 8.73
N SER A 79 37.31 8.81 9.89
CA SER A 79 36.47 9.48 10.90
C SER A 79 36.90 10.91 11.28
N GLU A 80 38.20 11.20 11.36
CA GLU A 80 38.70 12.53 11.74
C GLU A 80 38.66 13.53 10.56
N GLN A 81 39.10 13.12 9.36
CA GLN A 81 39.04 13.96 8.15
C GLN A 81 37.62 14.05 7.55
N PHE A 82 36.78 13.04 7.79
CA PHE A 82 35.34 12.98 7.53
C PHE A 82 34.60 14.06 8.32
N LYS A 83 34.91 14.20 9.62
CA LYS A 83 34.39 15.32 10.42
C LYS A 83 34.78 16.64 9.79
N GLN A 84 36.03 16.79 9.32
CA GLN A 84 36.46 18.03 8.67
C GLN A 84 35.76 18.28 7.34
N ALA A 85 35.52 17.25 6.52
CA ALA A 85 34.80 17.41 5.26
C ALA A 85 33.35 17.88 5.46
N VAL A 86 32.68 17.36 6.49
CA VAL A 86 31.33 17.79 6.88
C VAL A 86 31.34 19.20 7.50
N LEU A 87 32.31 19.52 8.38
CA LEU A 87 32.42 20.83 9.03
C LEU A 87 32.79 21.97 8.07
N ASN A 88 33.36 21.65 6.90
CA ASN A 88 33.85 22.59 5.91
C ASN A 88 33.04 22.55 4.60
N ASP A 89 31.79 22.07 4.64
CA ASP A 89 30.83 22.08 3.51
C ASP A 89 31.33 21.44 2.20
N MET A 90 32.19 20.42 2.30
CA MET A 90 32.71 19.70 1.14
C MET A 90 31.67 18.73 0.58
N ALA A 91 31.60 18.58 -0.76
CA ALA A 91 30.65 17.65 -1.40
C ALA A 91 31.19 16.22 -1.50
N PHE A 92 32.51 16.04 -1.50
CA PHE A 92 33.12 14.73 -1.61
C PHE A 92 34.33 14.58 -0.70
N TYR A 93 34.45 13.40 -0.12
CA TYR A 93 35.66 12.90 0.51
C TYR A 93 36.15 11.68 -0.27
N VAL A 94 37.44 11.67 -0.62
CA VAL A 94 38.06 10.60 -1.40
C VAL A 94 39.29 10.10 -0.67
N ALA A 95 39.34 8.79 -0.48
CA ALA A 95 40.51 8.14 0.06
C ALA A 95 41.14 7.26 -1.03
N HIS A 96 42.44 7.43 -1.28
CA HIS A 96 43.14 6.78 -2.39
C HIS A 96 44.45 6.10 -1.95
N ASN A 97 44.75 4.95 -2.53
CA ASN A 97 46.03 4.25 -2.47
C ASN A 97 46.26 3.43 -3.78
N LEU A 98 47.34 2.66 -3.88
CA LEU A 98 47.65 1.85 -5.07
C LEU A 98 46.66 0.71 -5.34
N LYS A 99 45.81 0.34 -4.37
CA LYS A 99 44.89 -0.81 -4.45
C LYS A 99 43.44 -0.40 -4.73
N GLU A 100 43.00 0.72 -4.17
CA GLU A 100 41.60 1.15 -4.22
C GLU A 100 41.44 2.67 -4.14
N THR A 101 40.34 3.15 -4.70
CA THR A 101 39.84 4.52 -4.50
C THR A 101 38.45 4.41 -3.90
N LYS A 102 38.26 4.98 -2.71
CA LYS A 102 36.94 5.08 -2.06
C LYS A 102 36.43 6.51 -2.20
N VAL A 103 35.26 6.67 -2.81
CA VAL A 103 34.61 7.96 -3.02
C VAL A 103 33.36 8.03 -2.15
N PHE A 104 33.31 9.05 -1.32
CA PHE A 104 32.20 9.33 -0.41
C PHE A 104 31.55 10.63 -0.85
N TYR A 105 30.29 10.53 -1.29
CA TYR A 105 29.46 11.68 -1.59
C TYR A 105 28.79 12.15 -0.30
N ILE A 106 28.93 13.43 0.00
CA ILE A 106 28.27 14.10 1.13
C ILE A 106 27.04 14.80 0.57
N ASP A 107 25.90 14.13 0.63
CA ASP A 107 24.62 14.67 0.17
C ASP A 107 24.10 15.68 1.20
N LYS A 108 24.51 16.94 1.00
CA LYS A 108 24.07 18.07 1.81
C LYS A 108 22.58 18.39 1.70
N ASN A 109 21.92 17.90 0.64
CA ASN A 109 20.50 18.12 0.39
C ASN A 109 19.64 16.96 0.91
N ALA A 110 20.23 15.78 1.08
CA ALA A 110 19.59 14.70 1.79
C ALA A 110 19.29 15.10 3.23
N ARG A 111 18.20 14.57 3.74
CA ARG A 111 17.77 14.70 5.12
C ARG A 111 17.54 13.26 5.58
N PRO A 112 18.60 12.63 6.14
CA PRO A 112 19.76 13.24 6.82
C PRO A 112 20.84 13.66 5.85
N LEU A 113 21.80 14.44 6.37
CA LEU A 113 23.14 14.53 5.78
C LEU A 113 23.59 13.11 5.46
N ARG A 114 23.45 12.72 4.20
CA ARG A 114 23.58 11.34 3.79
C ARG A 114 24.94 11.23 3.17
N ILE A 115 25.79 10.46 3.83
CA ILE A 115 27.11 10.19 3.33
C ILE A 115 27.07 8.82 2.72
N GLU A 116 27.24 8.80 1.41
CA GLU A 116 27.08 7.62 0.60
C GLU A 116 28.38 7.29 -0.07
N ARG A 117 28.81 6.04 0.08
CA ARG A 117 29.84 5.51 -0.79
C ARG A 117 29.27 5.34 -2.18
N ILE A 118 29.87 6.02 -3.15
CA ILE A 118 29.50 5.92 -4.56
C ILE A 118 30.59 5.18 -5.33
N SER A 119 30.19 4.53 -6.43
CA SER A 119 31.09 3.65 -7.18
C SER A 119 32.03 4.39 -8.13
N ASP A 120 31.86 5.70 -8.32
CA ASP A 120 32.60 6.48 -9.31
C ASP A 120 33.06 7.83 -8.75
N PHE A 121 34.11 8.39 -9.35
CA PHE A 121 34.69 9.67 -8.97
C PHE A 121 34.12 10.80 -9.85
N PRO A 122 33.69 11.94 -9.28
CA PRO A 122 33.07 13.00 -10.07
C PRO A 122 34.07 13.64 -11.04
N THR A 123 33.63 14.04 -12.23
CA THR A 123 34.45 14.82 -13.17
C THR A 123 34.37 16.32 -12.86
N ALA A 124 35.25 17.11 -13.47
CA ALA A 124 35.18 18.57 -13.42
C ALA A 124 33.81 19.11 -13.89
N THR A 125 33.19 18.47 -14.88
CA THR A 125 31.85 18.83 -15.36
C THR A 125 30.73 18.47 -14.39
N ASP A 126 30.90 17.38 -13.62
CA ASP A 126 29.89 16.94 -12.65
C ASP A 126 29.80 17.89 -11.47
N ILE A 127 30.94 18.43 -11.01
CA ILE A 127 30.98 19.34 -9.86
C ILE A 127 30.70 20.81 -10.22
N ALA A 128 30.61 21.15 -11.51
CA ALA A 128 30.49 22.53 -11.98
C ALA A 128 29.15 23.20 -11.59
N SER A 129 28.10 22.42 -11.32
CA SER A 129 26.81 22.93 -10.84
C SER A 129 26.08 21.90 -9.98
N GLU A 130 25.18 22.36 -9.10
CA GLU A 130 24.32 21.46 -8.29
C GLU A 130 23.44 20.54 -9.16
N GLN A 131 23.02 21.01 -10.34
CA GLN A 131 22.20 20.23 -11.26
C GLN A 131 23.00 19.07 -11.87
N ASN A 132 24.23 19.32 -12.31
CA ASN A 132 25.11 18.27 -12.86
C ASN A 132 25.48 17.25 -11.78
N LEU A 133 25.77 17.72 -10.57
CA LEU A 133 26.06 16.87 -9.43
C LEU A 133 24.90 15.93 -9.12
N ALA A 134 23.67 16.46 -9.06
CA ALA A 134 22.48 15.66 -8.81
C ALA A 134 22.28 14.60 -9.91
N LEU A 135 22.54 14.93 -11.18
CA LEU A 135 22.48 13.97 -12.30
C LEU A 135 23.54 12.87 -12.17
N PHE A 136 24.78 13.22 -11.84
CA PHE A 136 25.87 12.27 -11.61
C PHE A 136 25.53 11.31 -10.47
N VAL A 137 25.16 11.84 -9.30
CA VAL A 137 24.82 11.03 -8.12
C VAL A 137 23.64 10.11 -8.39
N ASN A 138 22.56 10.63 -8.99
CA ASN A 138 21.40 9.80 -9.33
C ASN A 138 21.73 8.70 -10.35
N LYS A 139 22.62 8.98 -11.31
CA LYS A 139 23.11 7.99 -12.27
C LYS A 139 23.91 6.90 -11.57
N VAL A 140 24.81 7.25 -10.65
CA VAL A 140 25.64 6.28 -9.90
C VAL A 140 24.80 5.44 -8.93
N ARG A 141 23.86 6.06 -8.22
CA ARG A 141 22.85 5.38 -7.38
C ARG A 141 22.01 4.39 -8.18
N GLY A 142 21.47 4.85 -9.32
CA GLY A 142 20.67 4.04 -10.23
C GLY A 142 21.45 2.83 -10.75
N TYR A 143 22.69 3.05 -11.19
CA TYR A 143 23.58 1.98 -11.64
C TYR A 143 23.84 0.95 -10.54
N SER A 144 24.13 1.40 -9.30
CA SER A 144 24.42 0.52 -8.16
C SER A 144 23.22 -0.35 -7.80
N LYS A 145 22.02 0.25 -7.71
CA LYS A 145 20.76 -0.46 -7.48
C LYS A 145 20.46 -1.48 -8.57
N ASP A 146 20.54 -1.07 -9.84
CA ASP A 146 20.23 -1.94 -10.98
C ASP A 146 21.25 -3.07 -11.12
N ASN A 147 22.52 -2.80 -10.83
CA ASN A 147 23.57 -3.82 -10.78
C ASN A 147 23.27 -4.84 -9.68
N PHE A 148 22.95 -4.38 -8.47
CA PHE A 148 22.65 -5.29 -7.36
C PHE A 148 21.41 -6.15 -7.64
N LEU A 149 20.33 -5.55 -8.18
CA LEU A 149 19.14 -6.30 -8.59
C LEU A 149 19.43 -7.34 -9.68
N LYS A 150 20.28 -7.01 -10.66
CA LYS A 150 20.73 -7.96 -11.70
C LYS A 150 21.50 -9.12 -11.09
N VAL A 151 22.42 -8.84 -10.16
CA VAL A 151 23.20 -9.86 -9.46
C VAL A 151 22.30 -10.78 -8.62
N LEU A 152 21.37 -10.23 -7.84
CA LEU A 152 20.38 -11.04 -7.10
C LEU A 152 19.56 -11.94 -8.02
N THR A 153 19.09 -11.39 -9.15
CA THR A 153 18.32 -12.14 -10.15
C THR A 153 19.16 -13.26 -10.77
N ARG A 154 20.44 -13.02 -11.08
CA ARG A 154 21.35 -14.04 -11.61
C ARG A 154 21.61 -15.14 -10.59
N CYS A 155 21.90 -14.79 -9.34
CA CYS A 155 22.13 -15.75 -8.27
C CYS A 155 20.90 -16.65 -8.05
N HIS A 156 19.71 -16.05 -8.00
CA HIS A 156 18.45 -16.78 -7.91
C HIS A 156 18.25 -17.76 -9.09
N ASN A 157 18.52 -17.29 -10.31
CA ASN A 157 18.45 -18.12 -11.51
C ASN A 157 19.49 -19.25 -11.52
N ILE A 158 20.70 -19.04 -10.98
CA ILE A 158 21.70 -20.10 -10.84
C ILE A 158 21.14 -21.22 -9.97
N ILE A 159 20.65 -20.89 -8.77
CA ILE A 159 20.08 -21.88 -7.84
C ILE A 159 18.89 -22.62 -8.49
N ARG A 160 17.97 -21.88 -9.10
CA ARG A 160 16.80 -22.46 -9.76
C ARG A 160 17.18 -23.37 -10.95
N ASN A 161 18.05 -22.91 -11.83
CA ASN A 161 18.35 -23.62 -13.08
C ASN A 161 19.33 -24.77 -12.87
N VAL A 162 20.32 -24.57 -12.00
CA VAL A 162 21.38 -25.54 -11.73
C VAL A 162 20.85 -26.54 -10.71
N ASP A 163 20.46 -26.12 -9.50
CA ASP A 163 20.01 -27.00 -8.41
C ASP A 163 18.54 -27.44 -8.48
N LYS A 164 17.79 -26.95 -9.48
CA LYS A 164 16.38 -27.31 -9.71
C LYS A 164 15.46 -27.04 -8.51
N LEU A 165 15.84 -26.09 -7.66
CA LEU A 165 15.00 -25.63 -6.57
C LEU A 165 13.81 -24.82 -7.11
N SER A 166 12.70 -24.88 -6.39
CA SER A 166 11.55 -24.03 -6.66
C SER A 166 11.93 -22.55 -6.46
N PRO A 167 11.20 -21.59 -7.06
CA PRO A 167 11.50 -20.17 -6.93
C PRO A 167 11.61 -19.70 -5.48
N GLU A 168 10.79 -20.27 -4.60
CA GLU A 168 10.78 -19.95 -3.18
C GLU A 168 11.99 -20.52 -2.45
N ALA A 169 12.32 -21.78 -2.71
CA ALA A 169 13.49 -22.41 -2.11
C ALA A 169 14.77 -21.73 -2.60
N ALA A 170 14.84 -21.34 -3.88
CA ALA A 170 15.94 -20.57 -4.42
C ALA A 170 16.07 -19.19 -3.75
N PHE A 171 14.94 -18.51 -3.45
CA PHE A 171 14.93 -17.27 -2.68
C PHE A 171 15.43 -17.48 -1.24
N ASP A 172 14.95 -18.54 -0.57
CA ASP A 172 15.35 -18.86 0.80
C ASP A 172 16.87 -19.15 0.86
N GLU A 173 17.44 -19.84 -0.14
CA GLU A 173 18.87 -20.14 -0.23
C GLU A 173 19.72 -18.90 -0.55
N ILE A 174 19.35 -18.07 -1.53
CA ILE A 174 20.12 -16.84 -1.82
C ILE A 174 20.11 -15.90 -0.61
N SER A 175 18.99 -15.81 0.10
CA SER A 175 18.89 -14.97 1.30
C SER A 175 19.89 -15.40 2.36
N LYS A 176 20.02 -16.71 2.64
CA LYS A 176 21.05 -17.24 3.56
C LYS A 176 22.47 -16.86 3.12
N ILE A 177 22.75 -16.93 1.82
CA ILE A 177 24.08 -16.61 1.26
C ILE A 177 24.39 -15.11 1.38
N LEU A 178 23.38 -14.23 1.23
CA LEU A 178 23.56 -12.79 1.47
C LEU A 178 24.00 -12.51 2.90
N PHE A 179 23.42 -13.19 3.90
CA PHE A 179 23.84 -13.05 5.30
C PHE A 179 25.24 -13.61 5.55
N ILE A 180 25.61 -14.74 4.92
CA ILE A 180 26.99 -15.25 4.97
C ILE A 180 27.94 -14.18 4.45
N LYS A 181 27.64 -13.57 3.29
CA LYS A 181 28.46 -12.50 2.71
C LYS A 181 28.55 -11.29 3.63
N MET A 182 27.44 -10.83 4.21
CA MET A 182 27.44 -9.68 5.13
C MET A 182 28.36 -9.91 6.34
N LEU A 183 28.29 -11.09 6.98
CA LEU A 183 29.18 -11.39 8.11
C LEU A 183 30.63 -11.58 7.68
N TYR A 184 30.84 -12.27 6.57
CA TYR A 184 32.18 -12.51 6.05
C TYR A 184 32.87 -11.20 5.65
N GLU A 185 32.15 -10.23 5.10
CA GLU A 185 32.67 -8.88 4.82
C GLU A 185 32.92 -8.06 6.09
N ARG A 186 32.08 -8.20 7.13
CA ARG A 186 32.27 -7.56 8.42
C ARG A 186 33.54 -8.03 9.13
N ASP A 187 33.77 -9.33 9.14
CA ASP A 187 34.83 -9.96 9.93
C ASP A 187 36.20 -9.96 9.22
N ALA A 188 36.24 -9.60 7.93
CA ALA A 188 37.46 -9.47 7.13
C ALA A 188 38.31 -8.25 7.57
N LYS A 189 39.03 -8.41 8.70
CA LYS A 189 40.06 -7.47 9.20
C LYS A 189 41.22 -7.31 8.20
N ASP A 190 41.13 -6.29 7.34
CA ASP A 190 42.24 -5.73 6.54
C ASP A 190 42.68 -6.46 5.25
N GLU A 191 41.93 -7.44 4.72
CA GLU A 191 42.17 -8.00 3.38
C GLU A 191 40.95 -7.84 2.45
N LEU A 192 41.21 -7.63 1.15
CA LEU A 192 40.20 -7.45 0.10
C LEU A 192 39.28 -8.68 -0.05
N VAL A 193 37.98 -8.36 -0.03
CA VAL A 193 36.81 -8.92 -0.73
C VAL A 193 36.47 -10.39 -0.49
N TYR A 194 35.20 -10.62 -0.19
CA TYR A 194 34.48 -11.87 -0.42
C TYR A 194 34.67 -12.34 -1.87
N SER A 195 35.80 -12.99 -2.15
CA SER A 195 36.18 -13.48 -3.47
C SER A 195 36.21 -14.99 -3.45
N LYS A 196 35.90 -15.59 -4.60
CA LYS A 196 35.98 -17.04 -4.79
C LYS A 196 37.36 -17.58 -4.41
N GLU A 197 38.42 -16.85 -4.72
CA GLU A 197 39.81 -17.23 -4.39
C GLU A 197 40.07 -17.23 -2.88
N LYS A 198 39.61 -16.20 -2.16
CA LYS A 198 39.74 -16.13 -0.70
C LYS A 198 38.93 -17.23 -0.02
N PHE A 199 37.68 -17.43 -0.45
CA PHE A 199 36.85 -18.51 0.05
C PHE A 199 37.53 -19.87 -0.12
N LEU A 200 38.08 -20.17 -1.30
CA LEU A 200 38.81 -21.42 -1.56
C LEU A 200 40.06 -21.55 -0.68
N LYS A 201 40.81 -20.46 -0.46
CA LYS A 201 41.99 -20.46 0.42
C LYS A 201 41.60 -20.74 1.87
N ASP A 202 40.53 -20.11 2.37
CA ASP A 202 40.05 -20.30 3.73
C ASP A 202 39.47 -21.70 3.91
N GLU A 203 38.71 -22.21 2.91
CA GLU A 203 38.20 -23.58 2.87
C GLU A 203 39.33 -24.61 2.91
N MET A 204 40.41 -24.39 2.15
CA MET A 204 41.60 -25.26 2.17
C MET A 204 42.36 -25.19 3.50
N SER A 205 42.36 -24.02 4.15
CA SER A 205 43.04 -23.79 5.43
C SER A 205 42.21 -24.26 6.63
N TYR A 206 40.94 -24.60 6.40
CA TYR A 206 40.02 -25.08 7.42
C TYR A 206 40.38 -26.52 7.83
N GLY A 207 41.08 -26.66 8.96
CA GLY A 207 41.45 -27.95 9.54
C GLY A 207 40.36 -28.62 10.39
N GLY A 208 39.13 -28.10 10.37
CA GLY A 208 38.01 -28.62 11.15
C GLY A 208 37.25 -29.76 10.47
N THR A 209 36.33 -30.40 11.20
CA THR A 209 35.47 -31.46 10.66
C THR A 209 34.14 -30.88 10.18
N GLY A 210 33.82 -31.02 8.89
CA GLY A 210 32.52 -30.63 8.33
C GLY A 210 32.62 -29.84 7.03
N ASP A 211 31.46 -29.58 6.40
CA ASP A 211 31.36 -28.73 5.22
C ASP A 211 31.54 -27.25 5.61
N TYR A 212 32.56 -26.59 5.05
CA TYR A 212 32.92 -25.21 5.37
C TYR A 212 31.79 -24.21 5.09
N ILE A 213 30.97 -24.44 4.06
CA ILE A 213 29.81 -23.58 3.76
C ILE A 213 28.80 -23.61 4.93
N GLN A 214 28.60 -24.78 5.53
CA GLN A 214 27.70 -24.91 6.69
C GLN A 214 28.29 -24.28 7.94
N VAL A 215 29.63 -24.29 8.10
CA VAL A 215 30.31 -23.63 9.22
C VAL A 215 30.06 -22.12 9.15
N LEU A 216 30.23 -21.51 7.97
CA LEU A 216 29.91 -20.09 7.78
C LEU A 216 28.44 -19.80 8.06
N PHE A 217 27.54 -20.66 7.60
CA PHE A 217 26.11 -20.48 7.88
C PHE A 217 25.78 -20.65 9.37
N ASN A 218 26.44 -21.55 10.09
CA ASN A 218 26.25 -21.69 11.53
C ASN A 218 26.71 -20.43 12.29
N GLN A 219 27.78 -19.77 11.87
CA GLN A 219 28.19 -18.47 12.42
C GLN A 219 27.13 -17.39 12.20
N VAL A 220 26.45 -17.41 11.04
CA VAL A 220 25.27 -16.56 10.80
C VAL A 220 24.17 -16.87 11.80
N LYS A 221 23.81 -18.14 12.00
CA LYS A 221 22.78 -18.53 12.96
C LYS A 221 23.11 -18.10 14.39
N GLU A 222 24.38 -18.21 14.80
CA GLU A 222 24.84 -17.76 16.11
C GLU A 222 24.76 -16.25 16.27
N THR A 223 25.17 -15.49 15.24
CA THR A 223 25.13 -14.02 15.26
C THR A 223 23.70 -13.49 15.37
N TYR A 224 22.74 -14.13 14.68
CA TYR A 224 21.33 -13.73 14.66
C TYR A 224 20.43 -14.63 15.55
N ALA A 225 21.02 -15.26 16.57
CA ALA A 225 20.32 -16.23 17.41
C ALA A 225 19.25 -15.60 18.31
N ALA A 226 19.46 -14.34 18.73
CA ALA A 226 18.50 -13.59 19.53
C ALA A 226 17.25 -13.22 18.73
N ASP A 227 17.38 -13.17 17.40
CA ASP A 227 16.37 -12.65 16.49
C ASP A 227 15.48 -13.75 15.94
N GLY A 228 15.84 -15.01 16.17
CA GLY A 228 15.12 -16.18 15.63
C GLY A 228 14.98 -16.08 14.11
N LEU A 229 16.04 -15.64 13.42
CA LEU A 229 16.04 -15.48 11.96
C LEU A 229 16.11 -16.84 11.25
N PHE A 230 16.87 -17.77 11.83
CA PHE A 230 17.11 -19.12 11.31
C PHE A 230 16.91 -20.15 12.41
N GLU A 231 16.34 -21.30 12.04
CA GLU A 231 16.16 -22.43 12.94
C GLU A 231 17.47 -23.21 13.12
N ILE A 232 17.58 -24.00 14.18
CA ILE A 232 18.77 -24.83 14.44
C ILE A 232 19.01 -25.80 13.28
N GLU A 233 17.93 -26.35 12.73
CA GLU A 233 17.91 -27.32 11.63
C GLU A 233 18.12 -26.68 10.25
N ASP A 234 18.08 -25.35 10.14
CA ASP A 234 18.35 -24.67 8.87
C ASP A 234 19.79 -24.96 8.42
N LYS A 235 19.91 -25.27 7.12
CA LYS A 235 21.16 -25.59 6.42
C LYS A 235 21.16 -24.95 5.04
N ILE A 236 22.34 -24.78 4.45
CA ILE A 236 22.50 -24.49 3.04
C ILE A 236 22.22 -25.78 2.25
N ARG A 237 21.35 -25.71 1.23
CA ARG A 237 20.87 -26.88 0.47
C ARG A 237 21.26 -26.86 -1.01
N ILE A 238 22.22 -26.02 -1.38
CA ILE A 238 22.75 -25.95 -2.74
C ILE A 238 24.09 -26.70 -2.85
N ARG A 239 24.46 -27.08 -4.07
CA ARG A 239 25.78 -27.69 -4.31
C ARG A 239 26.90 -26.67 -4.13
N ARG A 240 28.09 -27.16 -3.76
CA ARG A 240 29.32 -26.36 -3.67
C ARG A 240 29.61 -25.60 -4.96
N ASP A 241 29.45 -26.22 -6.12
CA ASP A 241 29.68 -25.54 -7.41
C ASP A 241 28.72 -24.38 -7.64
N SER A 242 27.44 -24.54 -7.29
CA SER A 242 26.45 -23.46 -7.33
C SER A 242 26.80 -22.34 -6.36
N PHE A 243 27.25 -22.68 -5.15
CA PHE A 243 27.71 -21.71 -4.17
C PHE A 243 28.90 -20.90 -4.73
N LEU A 244 29.90 -21.56 -5.32
CA LEU A 244 31.06 -20.90 -5.93
C LEU A 244 30.67 -19.98 -7.10
N LEU A 245 29.68 -20.34 -7.92
CA LEU A 245 29.15 -19.48 -8.97
C LEU A 245 28.44 -18.24 -8.39
N ILE A 246 27.67 -18.42 -7.32
CA ILE A 246 27.01 -17.32 -6.62
C ILE A 246 28.04 -16.39 -5.97
N LEU A 247 29.11 -16.95 -5.36
CA LEU A 247 30.23 -16.16 -4.83
C LEU A 247 30.87 -15.29 -5.91
N GLU A 248 31.01 -15.81 -7.13
CA GLU A 248 31.60 -15.08 -8.25
C GLU A 248 30.71 -13.92 -8.72
N GLU A 249 29.39 -14.14 -8.81
CA GLU A 249 28.44 -13.06 -9.12
C GLU A 249 28.38 -12.01 -7.99
N LEU A 250 28.32 -12.45 -6.73
CA LEU A 250 28.27 -11.58 -5.56
C LEU A 250 29.59 -10.86 -5.27
N GLY A 251 30.73 -11.37 -5.74
CA GLY A 251 32.03 -10.74 -5.56
C GLY A 251 32.11 -9.33 -6.17
N ASN A 252 31.25 -9.03 -7.15
CA ASN A 252 31.18 -7.74 -7.84
C ASN A 252 30.31 -6.70 -7.12
N VAL A 253 29.72 -7.05 -5.96
CA VAL A 253 28.87 -6.16 -5.16
C VAL A 253 29.34 -6.20 -3.71
N GLU A 254 29.57 -5.04 -3.09
CA GLU A 254 29.87 -4.96 -1.67
C GLU A 254 28.58 -4.78 -0.86
N LEU A 255 28.32 -5.66 0.10
CA LEU A 255 27.08 -5.67 0.87
C LEU A 255 27.22 -5.07 2.26
N TYR A 256 28.42 -5.00 2.84
CA TYR A 256 28.61 -4.37 4.15
C TYR A 256 28.70 -2.84 4.05
N ASP A 257 29.63 -2.32 3.25
CA ASP A 257 29.96 -0.88 3.14
C ASP A 257 29.00 -0.06 2.24
N THR A 258 28.06 -0.70 1.55
CA THR A 258 27.06 0.00 0.71
C THR A 258 25.99 0.66 1.59
N SER A 259 25.33 1.73 1.14
CA SER A 259 24.24 2.33 1.91
C SER A 259 23.05 1.37 2.09
N ASP A 260 22.42 1.41 3.26
CA ASP A 260 21.25 0.58 3.59
C ASP A 260 20.12 0.78 2.56
N ASP A 261 19.90 2.03 2.12
CA ASP A 261 18.91 2.37 1.09
C ASP A 261 19.11 1.61 -0.24
N ILE A 262 20.35 1.51 -0.74
CA ILE A 262 20.61 0.83 -2.01
C ILE A 262 20.34 -0.67 -1.87
N LYS A 263 20.75 -1.27 -0.74
CA LYS A 263 20.56 -2.69 -0.47
C LYS A 263 19.08 -3.02 -0.30
N GLY A 264 18.41 -2.26 0.56
CA GLY A 264 16.99 -2.42 0.88
C GLY A 264 16.11 -2.26 -0.35
N ILE A 265 16.26 -1.17 -1.12
CA ILE A 265 15.47 -0.94 -2.34
C ILE A 265 15.69 -2.06 -3.37
N ALA A 266 16.92 -2.51 -3.57
CA ALA A 266 17.20 -3.59 -4.52
C ALA A 266 16.62 -4.93 -4.05
N PHE A 267 16.69 -5.22 -2.74
CA PHE A 267 16.11 -6.42 -2.14
C PHE A 267 14.58 -6.42 -2.24
N GLU A 268 13.94 -5.29 -1.98
CA GLU A 268 12.51 -5.03 -2.18
C GLU A 268 12.04 -5.26 -3.62
N LEU A 269 12.78 -4.73 -4.60
CA LEU A 269 12.47 -4.93 -6.02
C LEU A 269 12.63 -6.40 -6.41
N PHE A 270 13.65 -7.09 -5.87
CA PHE A 270 13.87 -8.51 -6.06
C PHE A 270 12.75 -9.36 -5.43
N LEU A 271 12.31 -9.02 -4.20
CA LEU A 271 11.15 -9.60 -3.53
C LEU A 271 9.90 -9.45 -4.38
N GLY A 272 9.58 -8.23 -4.80
CA GLY A 272 8.39 -7.94 -5.60
C GLY A 272 8.36 -8.74 -6.90
N LYS A 273 9.48 -8.86 -7.61
CA LYS A 273 9.55 -9.63 -8.86
C LYS A 273 9.38 -11.13 -8.65
N THR A 274 9.98 -11.67 -7.59
CA THR A 274 9.96 -13.12 -7.30
C THR A 274 8.59 -13.57 -6.79
N PHE A 275 7.98 -12.80 -5.89
CA PHE A 275 6.76 -13.21 -5.19
C PHE A 275 5.45 -12.73 -5.84
N ARG A 276 5.42 -11.65 -6.64
CA ARG A 276 4.19 -11.20 -7.34
C ARG A 276 3.81 -12.06 -8.55
N GLY A 277 4.78 -12.74 -9.17
CA GLY A 277 4.57 -13.53 -10.39
C GLY A 277 4.22 -14.99 -10.11
N GLU A 278 5.18 -15.77 -9.58
CA GLU A 278 5.10 -17.24 -9.56
C GLU A 278 4.28 -17.79 -8.38
N LEU A 279 3.88 -16.94 -7.43
CA LEU A 279 3.49 -17.37 -6.07
C LEU A 279 2.13 -16.88 -5.54
N GLY A 280 1.48 -15.95 -6.24
CA GLY A 280 0.14 -15.46 -5.86
C GLY A 280 0.08 -14.79 -4.48
N GLN A 281 1.19 -14.23 -3.97
CA GLN A 281 1.21 -13.46 -2.73
C GLN A 281 0.90 -11.98 -3.01
N PHE A 282 -0.07 -11.43 -2.27
CA PHE A 282 -0.56 -10.07 -2.46
C PHE A 282 0.22 -9.08 -1.60
N PHE A 283 1.13 -8.31 -2.21
CA PHE A 283 1.82 -7.22 -1.51
C PHE A 283 1.00 -5.94 -1.58
N THR A 284 0.89 -5.24 -0.46
CA THR A 284 0.36 -3.88 -0.45
C THR A 284 1.27 -2.98 -1.30
N PRO A 285 0.74 -2.30 -2.32
CA PRO A 285 1.59 -1.49 -3.17
C PRO A 285 2.16 -0.26 -2.46
N ARG A 286 3.38 0.14 -2.82
CA ARG A 286 4.13 1.22 -2.14
C ARG A 286 3.37 2.55 -2.11
N THR A 287 2.61 2.88 -3.15
CA THR A 287 1.80 4.12 -3.17
C THR A 287 0.72 4.12 -2.08
N ILE A 288 0.11 2.96 -1.81
CA ILE A 288 -0.88 2.79 -0.74
C ILE A 288 -0.22 2.84 0.63
N VAL A 289 0.92 2.17 0.78
CA VAL A 289 1.70 2.19 2.03
C VAL A 289 2.10 3.62 2.39
N ASN A 290 2.69 4.36 1.46
CA ASN A 290 3.11 5.75 1.64
C ASN A 290 1.93 6.65 2.05
N TYR A 291 0.80 6.52 1.35
CA TYR A 291 -0.42 7.26 1.65
C TYR A 291 -0.90 7.02 3.09
N MET A 292 -0.95 5.76 3.53
CA MET A 292 -1.44 5.43 4.88
C MET A 292 -0.49 5.91 5.99
N VAL A 293 0.83 5.82 5.77
CA VAL A 293 1.83 6.35 6.71
C VAL A 293 1.72 7.87 6.82
N GLU A 294 1.57 8.58 5.69
CA GLU A 294 1.45 10.04 5.65
C GLU A 294 0.15 10.54 6.30
N VAL A 295 -0.99 9.88 6.04
CA VAL A 295 -2.29 10.25 6.64
C VAL A 295 -2.27 10.08 8.16
N LEU A 296 -1.64 9.02 8.67
CA LEU A 296 -1.53 8.81 10.12
C LEU A 296 -0.47 9.70 10.77
N ASN A 297 0.37 10.38 9.99
CA ASN A 297 1.39 11.32 10.45
C ASN A 297 2.26 10.71 11.57
N VAL A 298 2.87 9.55 11.28
CA VAL A 298 3.65 8.79 12.27
C VAL A 298 4.88 9.59 12.69
N LYS A 299 5.12 9.69 14.00
CA LYS A 299 6.19 10.51 14.57
C LYS A 299 7.26 9.66 15.23
N GLU A 300 8.41 10.28 15.49
CA GLU A 300 9.40 9.68 16.37
C GLU A 300 8.80 9.40 17.76
N GLY A 301 9.05 8.20 18.27
CA GLY A 301 8.53 7.75 19.56
C GLY A 301 7.21 7.00 19.50
N ASP A 302 6.48 7.05 18.37
CA ASP A 302 5.28 6.25 18.20
C ASP A 302 5.64 4.76 18.09
N ARG A 303 4.98 3.91 18.89
CA ARG A 303 5.06 2.46 18.73
C ARG A 303 4.11 2.02 17.63
N VAL A 304 4.66 1.42 16.58
CA VAL A 304 3.96 1.02 15.35
C VAL A 304 3.85 -0.50 15.30
N CYS A 305 2.66 -1.01 15.00
CA CYS A 305 2.42 -2.44 14.79
C CYS A 305 1.79 -2.73 13.42
N ASP A 306 2.25 -3.81 12.80
CA ASP A 306 1.52 -4.51 11.73
C ASP A 306 1.31 -5.98 12.13
N PRO A 307 0.12 -6.38 12.62
CA PRO A 307 -0.13 -7.75 13.08
C PRO A 307 -0.37 -8.75 11.92
N CYS A 308 -0.18 -8.34 10.66
CA CYS A 308 -0.16 -9.21 9.50
C CYS A 308 0.86 -8.68 8.47
N CYS A 309 2.13 -8.62 8.87
CA CYS A 309 3.12 -7.77 8.23
C CYS A 309 3.60 -8.22 6.85
N GLY A 310 3.37 -9.47 6.44
CA GLY A 310 3.86 -9.99 5.16
C GLY A 310 5.38 -9.85 5.07
N SER A 311 5.87 -9.20 4.01
CA SER A 311 7.31 -8.88 3.85
C SER A 311 7.79 -7.63 4.59
N GLY A 312 6.97 -7.02 5.45
CA GLY A 312 7.33 -5.85 6.24
C GLY A 312 7.12 -4.50 5.55
N GLY A 313 6.32 -4.44 4.48
CA GLY A 313 6.16 -3.22 3.66
C GLY A 313 5.78 -1.97 4.45
N PHE A 314 4.80 -2.07 5.36
CA PHE A 314 4.40 -0.97 6.26
C PHE A 314 5.48 -0.62 7.28
N LEU A 315 6.14 -1.62 7.87
CA LEU A 315 7.18 -1.41 8.89
C LEU A 315 8.37 -0.63 8.31
N ILE A 316 8.87 -1.07 7.16
CA ILE A 316 9.99 -0.42 6.46
C ILE A 316 9.63 1.01 6.07
N GLN A 317 8.44 1.22 5.49
CA GLN A 317 8.09 2.56 5.04
C GLN A 317 7.94 3.52 6.21
N THR A 318 7.43 3.03 7.33
CA THR A 318 7.28 3.84 8.53
C THR A 318 8.65 4.10 9.19
N PHE A 319 9.54 3.11 9.19
CA PHE A 319 10.94 3.28 9.60
C PHE A 319 11.63 4.37 8.78
N GLU A 320 11.61 4.26 7.44
CA GLU A 320 12.21 5.25 6.54
C GLU A 320 11.57 6.64 6.72
N HIS A 321 10.24 6.70 6.93
CA HIS A 321 9.54 7.95 7.17
C HIS A 321 10.04 8.64 8.45
N VAL A 322 10.07 7.92 9.57
CA VAL A 322 10.50 8.46 10.87
C VAL A 322 12.01 8.76 10.88
N GLN A 323 12.82 7.93 10.21
CA GLN A 323 14.24 8.19 10.00
C GLN A 323 14.41 9.57 9.33
N ASN A 324 13.76 9.79 8.18
CA ASN A 324 13.79 11.08 7.49
C ASN A 324 13.33 12.25 8.37
N LEU A 325 12.38 12.06 9.29
CA LEU A 325 11.95 13.12 10.22
C LEU A 325 13.04 13.46 11.26
N ILE A 326 13.62 12.44 11.90
CA ILE A 326 14.75 12.60 12.86
C ILE A 326 15.86 13.40 12.19
N ASP A 327 16.11 13.06 10.95
CA ASP A 327 17.18 13.59 10.16
C ASP A 327 16.98 15.03 9.68
N GLN A 328 15.74 15.36 9.30
CA GLN A 328 15.35 16.74 9.00
C GLN A 328 15.51 17.62 10.24
N ASP A 329 15.09 17.13 11.40
CA ASP A 329 15.19 17.85 12.67
C ASP A 329 16.66 18.07 13.09
N ILE A 330 17.49 17.02 13.06
CA ILE A 330 18.93 17.14 13.35
C ILE A 330 19.60 18.13 12.40
N HIS A 331 19.28 18.06 11.11
CA HIS A 331 19.86 18.97 10.13
C HIS A 331 19.44 20.43 10.35
N GLN A 332 18.16 20.68 10.68
CA GLN A 332 17.68 22.01 11.00
C GLN A 332 18.40 22.59 12.23
N GLN A 333 18.65 21.76 13.25
CA GLN A 333 19.41 22.15 14.43
C GLN A 333 20.88 22.46 14.09
N ILE A 334 21.53 21.65 13.23
CA ILE A 334 22.90 21.90 12.78
C ILE A 334 23.00 23.23 12.03
N ASN A 335 22.11 23.51 11.07
CA ASN A 335 22.14 24.77 10.32
C ASN A 335 21.98 25.97 11.24
N THR A 336 21.05 25.88 12.19
CA THR A 336 20.83 26.94 13.18
C THR A 336 22.09 27.21 14.02
N LEU A 337 22.85 26.16 14.37
CA LEU A 337 24.14 26.29 15.08
C LEU A 337 25.27 26.84 14.21
N MET A 338 25.26 26.54 12.91
CA MET A 338 26.24 27.08 11.96
C MET A 338 26.05 28.58 11.76
N ASP A 339 24.80 29.05 11.70
CA ASP A 339 24.44 30.46 11.54
C ASP A 339 24.60 31.28 12.84
N ASP A 340 24.72 30.62 13.99
CA ASP A 340 24.89 31.28 15.29
C ASP A 340 26.33 31.78 15.48
N VAL A 341 26.52 33.08 15.29
CA VAL A 341 27.78 33.80 15.47
C VAL A 341 28.14 34.05 16.94
N THR A 342 27.23 33.78 17.88
CA THR A 342 27.44 34.05 19.31
C THR A 342 28.15 32.92 20.05
N ILE A 343 28.14 31.72 19.50
CA ILE A 343 28.82 30.54 20.07
C ILE A 343 30.26 30.41 19.56
N SER A 344 31.17 29.98 20.45
CA SER A 344 32.56 29.72 20.08
C SER A 344 32.67 28.53 19.11
N GLU A 345 33.70 28.51 18.25
CA GLU A 345 33.91 27.38 17.32
C GLU A 345 34.05 26.03 18.03
N SER A 346 34.69 26.02 19.22
CA SER A 346 34.85 24.80 20.01
C SER A 346 33.50 24.28 20.53
N GLU A 347 32.64 25.18 21.00
CA GLU A 347 31.31 24.83 21.49
C GLU A 347 30.38 24.39 20.34
N ARG A 348 30.45 25.08 19.19
CA ARG A 348 29.73 24.69 17.97
C ARG A 348 30.10 23.28 17.54
N LYS A 349 31.40 22.97 17.44
CA LYS A 349 31.90 21.62 17.10
C LYS A 349 31.41 20.56 18.08
N GLN A 350 31.40 20.85 19.38
CA GLN A 350 30.89 19.92 20.38
C GLN A 350 29.40 19.63 20.20
N ARG A 351 28.56 20.66 20.06
CA ARG A 351 27.11 20.48 19.88
C ARG A 351 26.76 19.76 18.58
N ILE A 352 27.47 20.03 17.48
CA ILE A 352 27.30 19.29 16.22
C ILE A 352 27.67 17.82 16.40
N ASN A 353 28.75 17.51 17.13
CA ASN A 353 29.13 16.12 17.41
C ASN A 353 28.06 15.40 18.25
N ASP A 354 27.46 16.07 19.24
CA ASP A 354 26.37 15.50 20.03
C ASP A 354 25.14 15.19 19.16
N LEU A 355 24.79 16.09 18.23
CA LEU A 355 23.70 15.87 17.27
C LEU A 355 24.01 14.72 16.29
N LEU A 356 25.22 14.63 15.76
CA LEU A 356 25.63 13.54 14.87
C LEU A 356 25.65 12.19 15.60
N ARG A 357 25.93 12.19 16.90
CA ARG A 357 25.88 10.98 17.74
C ARG A 357 24.46 10.43 17.87
N GLU A 358 23.43 11.25 17.72
CA GLU A 358 22.03 10.80 17.68
C GLU A 358 21.69 9.97 16.43
N CYS A 359 22.48 10.14 15.35
CA CYS A 359 22.39 9.34 14.11
C CYS A 359 23.24 8.05 14.14
N ASP A 360 23.87 7.72 15.27
CA ASP A 360 24.67 6.49 15.39
C ASP A 360 23.84 5.33 15.97
N LYS A 361 23.60 4.30 15.15
CA LYS A 361 22.84 3.10 15.53
C LYS A 361 23.52 2.28 16.64
N THR A 362 24.84 2.40 16.79
CA THR A 362 25.64 1.64 17.77
C THR A 362 25.65 2.27 19.16
N VAL A 363 25.30 3.55 19.24
CA VAL A 363 25.25 4.29 20.51
C VAL A 363 23.91 4.03 21.19
N ASN A 364 23.94 3.23 22.26
CA ASN A 364 22.74 2.95 23.05
C ASN A 364 22.10 4.25 23.56
N GLY A 365 20.81 4.41 23.27
CA GLY A 365 20.02 5.58 23.68
C GLY A 365 19.95 6.70 22.63
N SER A 366 20.74 6.63 21.56
CA SER A 366 20.60 7.56 20.42
C SER A 366 19.21 7.45 19.79
N ARG A 367 18.76 8.49 19.08
CA ARG A 367 17.51 8.46 18.32
C ARG A 367 17.48 7.32 17.32
N TYR A 368 18.57 7.09 16.59
CA TYR A 368 18.69 5.97 15.64
C TYR A 368 18.66 4.60 16.32
N HIS A 369 19.34 4.43 17.45
CA HIS A 369 19.29 3.19 18.22
C HIS A 369 17.87 2.91 18.72
N LYS A 370 17.16 3.93 19.22
CA LYS A 370 15.76 3.80 19.65
C LYS A 370 14.84 3.46 18.48
N LEU A 371 15.05 4.09 17.32
CA LEU A 371 14.29 3.82 16.10
C LEU A 371 14.38 2.33 15.72
N CYS A 372 15.59 1.78 15.72
CA CYS A 372 15.89 0.40 15.35
C CYS A 372 15.33 -0.65 16.34
N HIS A 373 15.28 -0.32 17.64
CA HIS A 373 15.03 -1.34 18.67
C HIS A 373 13.69 -1.23 19.40
N ASN A 374 13.03 -0.06 19.39
CA ASN A 374 11.95 0.21 20.34
C ASN A 374 10.57 0.45 19.71
N TYR A 375 10.50 0.77 18.41
CA TYR A 375 9.30 1.38 17.82
C TYR A 375 8.53 0.48 16.85
N PHE A 376 9.17 -0.46 16.15
CA PHE A 376 8.50 -1.24 15.09
C PHE A 376 8.25 -2.69 15.49
N PHE A 377 7.01 -3.15 15.26
CA PHE A 377 6.59 -4.50 15.62
C PHE A 377 5.73 -5.12 14.52
N GLY A 378 6.01 -6.38 14.17
CA GLY A 378 5.32 -7.13 13.13
C GLY A 378 4.93 -8.52 13.60
N VAL A 379 3.83 -9.05 13.08
CA VAL A 379 3.47 -10.47 13.25
C VAL A 379 3.05 -11.03 11.90
N ASP A 380 3.53 -12.23 11.58
CA ASP A 380 3.01 -13.00 10.45
C ASP A 380 2.93 -14.49 10.79
N ALA A 381 1.84 -15.14 10.41
CA ALA A 381 1.62 -16.56 10.68
C ALA A 381 2.41 -17.46 9.71
N ASN A 382 2.86 -16.92 8.58
CA ASN A 382 3.67 -17.65 7.62
C ASN A 382 5.17 -17.51 7.96
N ALA A 383 5.81 -18.64 8.27
CA ALA A 383 7.22 -18.69 8.64
C ALA A 383 8.15 -18.03 7.61
N ARG A 384 7.87 -18.20 6.31
CA ARG A 384 8.65 -17.57 5.26
C ARG A 384 8.43 -16.07 5.24
N MET A 385 7.19 -15.58 5.39
CA MET A 385 6.91 -14.14 5.39
C MET A 385 7.50 -13.44 6.60
N ALA A 386 7.32 -14.00 7.81
CA ALA A 386 7.95 -13.48 9.02
C ALA A 386 9.49 -13.41 8.87
N ARG A 387 10.11 -14.45 8.30
CA ARG A 387 11.55 -14.47 8.00
C ARG A 387 11.92 -13.42 6.96
N THR A 388 11.20 -13.34 5.84
CA THR A 388 11.42 -12.34 4.80
C THR A 388 11.30 -10.92 5.35
N SER A 389 10.30 -10.64 6.18
CA SER A 389 10.13 -9.36 6.86
C SER A 389 11.35 -9.01 7.71
N LYS A 390 11.81 -9.93 8.58
CA LYS A 390 13.04 -9.75 9.38
C LYS A 390 14.25 -9.44 8.49
N MET A 391 14.45 -10.23 7.43
CA MET A 391 15.55 -10.01 6.48
C MET A 391 15.47 -8.64 5.82
N ASN A 392 14.26 -8.22 5.43
CA ASN A 392 14.02 -6.95 4.80
C ASN A 392 14.34 -5.79 5.76
N MET A 393 13.88 -5.86 7.02
CA MET A 393 14.25 -4.89 8.06
C MET A 393 15.78 -4.82 8.27
N ILE A 394 16.50 -5.96 8.26
CA ILE A 394 17.98 -5.98 8.36
C ILE A 394 18.61 -5.26 7.16
N MET A 395 18.13 -5.52 5.94
CA MET A 395 18.67 -4.92 4.72
C MET A 395 18.44 -3.41 4.67
N HIS A 396 17.40 -2.90 5.33
CA HIS A 396 17.12 -1.48 5.53
C HIS A 396 17.81 -0.88 6.78
N GLY A 397 18.58 -1.70 7.52
CA GLY A 397 19.40 -1.23 8.63
C GLY A 397 18.62 -0.91 9.92
N ASP A 398 17.41 -1.45 10.08
CA ASP A 398 16.56 -1.26 11.27
C ASP A 398 17.02 -2.08 12.48
N GLY A 399 18.01 -2.96 12.37
CA GLY A 399 18.47 -3.68 13.56
C GLY A 399 17.47 -4.74 14.08
N HIS A 400 16.45 -5.08 13.28
CA HIS A 400 15.82 -6.41 13.15
C HIS A 400 15.05 -6.98 14.34
N VAL A 401 14.71 -6.12 15.30
CA VAL A 401 13.88 -6.49 16.45
C VAL A 401 12.39 -6.31 16.13
N GLY A 402 11.53 -7.14 16.73
CA GLY A 402 10.10 -6.86 16.80
C GLY A 402 9.19 -7.58 15.80
N VAL A 403 9.72 -8.40 14.88
CA VAL A 403 8.91 -9.25 13.99
C VAL A 403 8.78 -10.68 14.55
N TYR A 404 7.56 -11.19 14.68
CA TYR A 404 7.27 -12.50 15.28
C TYR A 404 6.59 -13.45 14.29
N LEU A 405 7.01 -14.72 14.31
CA LEU A 405 6.30 -15.81 13.65
C LEU A 405 5.20 -16.31 14.59
N HIS A 406 3.95 -15.89 14.36
CA HIS A 406 2.81 -16.26 15.20
C HIS A 406 1.48 -15.95 14.51
N ASP A 407 0.37 -16.49 15.02
CA ASP A 407 -0.96 -15.96 14.67
C ASP A 407 -1.11 -14.53 15.19
N GLY A 408 -1.31 -13.57 14.27
CA GLY A 408 -1.50 -12.14 14.57
C GLY A 408 -2.77 -11.80 15.36
N LEU A 409 -3.70 -12.75 15.48
CA LEU A 409 -4.86 -12.64 16.37
C LEU A 409 -4.50 -12.89 17.84
N LEU A 410 -3.28 -13.38 18.14
CA LEU A 410 -2.82 -13.68 19.49
C LEU A 410 -1.74 -12.68 19.94
N ASN A 411 -1.59 -12.55 21.26
CA ASN A 411 -0.48 -11.77 21.83
C ASN A 411 0.83 -12.58 21.72
N VAL A 412 1.90 -11.92 21.31
CA VAL A 412 3.23 -12.54 21.15
C VAL A 412 4.33 -11.50 21.37
N GLY A 413 5.40 -11.86 22.08
CA GLY A 413 6.54 -10.98 22.32
C GLY A 413 6.12 -9.58 22.79
N GLY A 414 6.53 -8.54 22.07
CA GLY A 414 6.16 -7.14 22.30
C GLY A 414 4.79 -6.70 21.75
N VAL A 415 4.01 -7.61 21.15
CA VAL A 415 2.70 -7.34 20.52
C VAL A 415 1.58 -7.81 21.44
N TYR A 416 1.07 -6.89 22.26
CA TYR A 416 -0.04 -7.12 23.17
C TYR A 416 -0.93 -5.88 23.32
N ASP A 417 -2.13 -6.10 23.84
CA ASP A 417 -3.19 -5.08 23.91
C ASP A 417 -2.75 -3.79 24.63
N SER A 418 -3.28 -2.66 24.15
CA SER A 418 -3.06 -1.30 24.65
C SER A 418 -1.58 -0.89 24.70
N SER A 419 -0.81 -1.22 23.65
CA SER A 419 0.65 -0.99 23.60
C SER A 419 1.13 -0.12 22.44
N PHE A 420 0.26 0.16 21.48
CA PHE A 420 0.64 0.81 20.23
C PHE A 420 -0.01 2.18 20.03
N ASP A 421 0.78 3.08 19.45
CA ASP A 421 0.36 4.42 19.06
C ASP A 421 -0.21 4.43 17.64
N ILE A 422 0.30 3.55 16.79
CA ILE A 422 -0.13 3.39 15.40
C ILE A 422 -0.27 1.89 15.07
N VAL A 423 -1.34 1.52 14.41
CA VAL A 423 -1.49 0.18 13.79
C VAL A 423 -1.75 0.34 12.30
N LEU A 424 -0.92 -0.26 11.46
CA LEU A 424 -1.05 -0.26 10.00
C LEU A 424 -1.18 -1.70 9.53
N ILE A 425 -2.20 -2.02 8.74
CA ILE A 425 -2.44 -3.42 8.35
C ILE A 425 -3.15 -3.54 7.01
N ASN A 426 -2.77 -4.57 6.25
CA ASN A 426 -3.56 -5.15 5.17
C ASN A 426 -3.92 -6.61 5.51
N PRO A 427 -5.04 -6.87 6.20
CA PRO A 427 -5.42 -8.21 6.63
C PRO A 427 -5.76 -9.13 5.44
N PRO A 428 -5.66 -10.46 5.60
CA PRO A 428 -6.07 -11.39 4.56
C PRO A 428 -7.58 -11.29 4.32
N PHE A 429 -7.99 -11.08 3.06
CA PHE A 429 -9.39 -10.93 2.69
C PHE A 429 -10.06 -12.28 2.45
N GLY A 430 -11.22 -12.50 3.10
CA GLY A 430 -12.06 -13.67 2.85
C GLY A 430 -11.50 -14.98 3.43
N ALA A 431 -10.43 -14.90 4.23
CA ALA A 431 -10.02 -16.01 5.09
C ALA A 431 -10.93 -16.06 6.33
N HIS A 432 -11.01 -17.24 6.95
CA HIS A 432 -11.89 -17.46 8.09
C HIS A 432 -11.15 -18.24 9.17
N VAL A 433 -11.39 -17.87 10.43
CA VAL A 433 -11.01 -18.66 11.60
C VAL A 433 -12.05 -19.76 11.80
N GLU A 434 -11.61 -21.00 11.88
CA GLU A 434 -12.52 -22.12 12.13
C GLU A 434 -13.18 -21.99 13.50
N LYS A 435 -14.48 -22.33 13.59
CA LYS A 435 -15.28 -22.10 14.81
C LYS A 435 -14.75 -22.81 16.05
N ASP A 436 -14.04 -23.91 15.85
CA ASP A 436 -13.44 -24.71 16.92
C ASP A 436 -11.91 -24.61 16.94
N MET A 437 -11.33 -23.63 16.23
CA MET A 437 -9.89 -23.34 16.32
C MET A 437 -9.57 -22.86 17.74
N ARG A 438 -8.58 -23.50 18.36
CA ARG A 438 -8.23 -23.34 19.78
C ARG A 438 -6.76 -23.05 19.93
N ILE A 439 -6.46 -22.32 20.99
CA ILE A 439 -5.11 -22.06 21.47
C ILE A 439 -4.59 -23.35 22.11
N THR A 440 -3.42 -23.78 21.69
CA THR A 440 -2.78 -25.06 22.07
C THR A 440 -1.44 -24.82 22.75
N ASP A 441 -0.81 -25.89 23.23
CA ASP A 441 0.51 -25.79 23.85
C ASP A 441 1.61 -25.32 22.87
N SER A 442 1.38 -25.40 21.54
CA SER A 442 2.32 -24.85 20.54
C SER A 442 2.24 -23.34 20.37
N ASP A 443 1.15 -22.71 20.83
CA ASP A 443 0.97 -21.25 20.82
C ASP A 443 1.53 -20.61 22.11
N VAL A 444 1.96 -21.43 23.08
CA VAL A 444 2.57 -20.96 24.32
C VAL A 444 4.07 -20.72 24.07
N PRO A 445 4.61 -19.53 24.41
CA PRO A 445 6.03 -19.27 24.24
C PRO A 445 6.89 -20.29 24.99
N THR A 446 7.98 -20.72 24.36
CA THR A 446 8.96 -21.64 24.94
C THR A 446 9.65 -21.02 26.17
N GLU A 447 10.27 -21.83 27.04
CA GLU A 447 11.01 -21.27 28.18
C GLU A 447 12.17 -20.36 27.74
N LYS A 448 12.80 -20.63 26.59
CA LYS A 448 13.82 -19.76 26.01
C LYS A 448 13.23 -18.40 25.61
N GLU A 449 12.09 -18.40 24.94
CA GLU A 449 11.38 -17.16 24.57
C GLU A 449 10.89 -16.40 25.79
N LYS A 450 10.42 -17.11 26.80
CA LYS A 450 10.02 -16.51 28.08
C LYS A 450 11.17 -15.78 28.75
N GLU A 451 12.34 -16.42 28.87
CA GLU A 451 13.53 -15.77 29.44
C GLU A 451 13.96 -14.55 28.62
N LEU A 452 14.00 -14.70 27.29
CA LEU A 452 14.38 -13.63 26.36
C LEU A 452 13.42 -12.42 26.44
N TYR A 453 12.11 -12.66 26.27
CA TYR A 453 11.12 -11.59 26.25
C TYR A 453 10.86 -10.98 27.62
N THR A 454 11.06 -11.73 28.71
CA THR A 454 11.06 -11.14 30.06
C THR A 454 12.24 -10.18 30.24
N LYS A 455 13.41 -10.49 29.67
CA LYS A 455 14.57 -9.58 29.70
C LYS A 455 14.32 -8.31 28.86
N LEU A 456 13.65 -8.45 27.71
CA LEU A 456 13.39 -7.34 26.79
C LEU A 456 12.22 -6.44 27.22
N PHE A 457 11.13 -7.01 27.71
CA PHE A 457 9.88 -6.30 27.99
C PHE A 457 9.49 -6.28 29.48
N GLY A 458 10.29 -6.90 30.34
CA GLY A 458 10.05 -6.94 31.78
C GLY A 458 8.86 -7.81 32.19
N SER A 459 8.27 -7.50 33.35
CA SER A 459 7.15 -8.26 33.93
C SER A 459 5.85 -8.14 33.12
N GLU A 460 5.68 -7.07 32.33
CA GLU A 460 4.48 -6.89 31.50
C GLU A 460 4.29 -8.05 30.51
N TYR A 461 5.38 -8.58 29.94
CA TYR A 461 5.32 -9.72 29.03
C TYR A 461 4.77 -10.97 29.73
N LEU A 462 5.17 -11.22 30.98
CA LEU A 462 4.66 -12.35 31.75
C LEU A 462 3.15 -12.22 32.00
N GLU A 463 2.71 -11.02 32.36
CA GLU A 463 1.31 -10.73 32.71
C GLU A 463 0.37 -10.70 31.49
N ARG A 464 0.83 -10.14 30.36
CA ARG A 464 -0.03 -9.86 29.19
C ARG A 464 0.10 -10.89 28.07
N VAL A 465 1.16 -11.70 28.08
CA VAL A 465 1.43 -12.69 27.02
C VAL A 465 1.59 -14.09 27.59
N TYR A 466 2.65 -14.36 28.34
CA TYR A 466 3.02 -15.73 28.71
C TYR A 466 1.98 -16.39 29.63
N ASN A 467 1.58 -15.75 30.74
CA ASN A 467 0.61 -16.32 31.66
C ASN A 467 -0.79 -16.50 31.02
N PRO A 468 -1.35 -15.51 30.29
CA PRO A 468 -2.61 -15.70 29.58
C PRO A 468 -2.56 -16.81 28.54
N MET A 469 -1.52 -16.89 27.70
CA MET A 469 -1.42 -17.95 26.68
C MET A 469 -1.37 -19.33 27.32
N LYS A 470 -0.61 -19.48 28.42
CA LYS A 470 -0.55 -20.72 29.19
C LYS A 470 -1.91 -21.09 29.79
N GLU A 471 -2.65 -20.13 30.35
CA GLU A 471 -3.99 -20.34 30.87
C GLU A 471 -4.97 -20.74 29.75
N TYR A 472 -4.91 -20.05 28.61
CA TYR A 472 -5.77 -20.30 27.46
C TYR A 472 -5.54 -21.69 26.89
N ALA A 473 -4.29 -22.11 26.71
CA ALA A 473 -3.94 -23.45 26.27
C ALA A 473 -4.40 -24.52 27.29
N ALA A 474 -4.30 -24.25 28.59
CA ALA A 474 -4.68 -25.19 29.64
C ALA A 474 -6.20 -25.32 29.90
N LYS A 475 -7.02 -24.40 29.39
CA LYS A 475 -8.47 -24.36 29.65
C LYS A 475 -9.18 -25.65 29.17
N VAL A 476 -9.97 -26.28 30.04
CA VAL A 476 -10.75 -27.49 29.70
C VAL A 476 -12.26 -27.19 29.78
N TYR A 477 -13.00 -27.54 28.72
CA TYR A 477 -14.45 -27.37 28.65
C TYR A 477 -15.20 -28.63 29.10
N LYS A 478 -16.52 -28.52 29.30
CA LYS A 478 -17.39 -29.63 29.77
C LYS A 478 -17.37 -30.85 28.85
N ASP A 479 -17.14 -30.65 27.56
CA ASP A 479 -17.00 -31.69 26.54
C ASP A 479 -15.60 -32.31 26.49
N LYS A 480 -14.73 -31.99 27.47
CA LYS A 480 -13.32 -32.39 27.58
C LYS A 480 -12.41 -31.84 26.48
N THR A 481 -12.86 -30.88 25.68
CA THR A 481 -11.96 -30.16 24.76
C THR A 481 -11.01 -29.25 25.55
N LYS A 482 -9.73 -29.22 25.15
CA LYS A 482 -8.66 -28.41 25.74
C LYS A 482 -8.36 -27.20 24.84
N GLY A 483 -8.03 -26.06 25.43
CA GLY A 483 -7.69 -24.82 24.73
C GLY A 483 -8.88 -23.88 24.58
N LYS A 484 -8.69 -22.60 24.93
CA LYS A 484 -9.68 -21.53 24.67
C LYS A 484 -9.82 -21.34 23.16
N ARG A 485 -11.06 -21.17 22.68
CA ARG A 485 -11.32 -20.87 21.26
C ARG A 485 -10.82 -19.47 20.91
N ILE A 486 -10.18 -19.31 19.76
CA ILE A 486 -9.66 -18.01 19.31
C ILE A 486 -10.79 -16.98 19.21
N LEU A 487 -11.95 -17.39 18.69
CA LEU A 487 -13.13 -16.52 18.60
C LEU A 487 -13.67 -16.05 19.96
N GLU A 488 -13.31 -16.70 21.08
CA GLU A 488 -13.68 -16.25 22.43
C GLU A 488 -12.75 -15.13 22.96
N LEU A 489 -11.71 -14.77 22.22
CA LEU A 489 -10.89 -13.58 22.51
C LEU A 489 -11.53 -12.29 21.98
N TYR A 490 -12.50 -12.42 21.08
CA TYR A 490 -13.12 -11.31 20.36
C TYR A 490 -14.59 -11.17 20.74
N SER A 491 -15.04 -9.92 20.80
CA SER A 491 -16.43 -9.58 21.12
C SER A 491 -17.31 -9.64 19.88
N ILE A 492 -16.75 -9.36 18.69
CA ILE A 492 -17.48 -9.49 17.44
C ILE A 492 -17.74 -10.97 17.15
N LYS A 493 -19.02 -11.34 17.05
CA LYS A 493 -19.45 -12.69 16.66
C LYS A 493 -19.36 -12.88 15.15
N ASN A 494 -18.15 -12.90 14.62
CA ASN A 494 -17.84 -13.16 13.22
C ASN A 494 -16.56 -14.01 13.13
N ASN A 495 -16.37 -14.73 12.04
CA ASN A 495 -15.21 -15.58 11.84
C ASN A 495 -14.33 -15.15 10.66
N ASN A 496 -14.70 -14.12 9.89
CA ASN A 496 -13.86 -13.54 8.85
C ASN A 496 -12.65 -12.86 9.49
N THR A 497 -11.47 -13.14 8.95
CA THR A 497 -10.21 -12.59 9.46
C THR A 497 -10.18 -11.07 9.35
N GLU A 498 -10.64 -10.47 8.26
CA GLU A 498 -10.63 -9.01 8.11
C GLU A 498 -11.47 -8.29 9.18
N ILE A 499 -12.53 -8.93 9.68
CA ILE A 499 -13.39 -8.38 10.75
C ILE A 499 -12.72 -8.55 12.12
N LEU A 500 -12.12 -9.72 12.38
CA LEU A 500 -11.40 -9.97 13.63
C LEU A 500 -10.17 -9.07 13.76
N PHE A 501 -9.45 -8.82 12.65
CA PHE A 501 -8.32 -7.90 12.63
C PHE A 501 -8.73 -6.45 12.90
N MET A 502 -9.94 -6.02 12.51
CA MET A 502 -10.43 -4.69 12.90
C MET A 502 -10.56 -4.55 14.43
N GLU A 503 -11.14 -5.55 15.11
CA GLU A 503 -11.19 -5.55 16.58
C GLU A 503 -9.77 -5.68 17.17
N ARG A 504 -8.90 -6.51 16.57
CA ARG A 504 -7.50 -6.65 16.98
C ARG A 504 -6.76 -5.31 16.94
N CYS A 505 -6.90 -4.53 15.87
CA CYS A 505 -6.30 -3.20 15.78
C CYS A 505 -6.74 -2.30 16.94
N ILE A 506 -8.04 -2.28 17.26
CA ILE A 506 -8.57 -1.51 18.39
C ILE A 506 -8.03 -2.01 19.72
N ASN A 507 -7.91 -3.32 19.91
CA ASN A 507 -7.37 -3.91 21.14
C ASN A 507 -5.90 -3.54 21.33
N LEU A 508 -5.10 -3.57 20.27
CA LEU A 508 -3.66 -3.22 20.28
C LEU A 508 -3.40 -1.74 20.54
N LEU A 509 -4.29 -0.85 20.10
CA LEU A 509 -4.14 0.59 20.26
C LEU A 509 -4.26 1.04 21.73
N LYS A 510 -3.40 1.97 22.14
CA LYS A 510 -3.62 2.77 23.35
C LYS A 510 -4.86 3.67 23.17
N PRO A 511 -5.52 4.10 24.25
CA PRO A 511 -6.63 5.06 24.16
C PRO A 511 -6.21 6.35 23.43
N GLY A 512 -7.05 6.84 22.51
CA GLY A 512 -6.78 8.05 21.72
C GLY A 512 -5.82 7.86 20.52
N LYS A 513 -5.37 6.64 20.24
CA LYS A 513 -4.41 6.33 19.18
C LYS A 513 -5.07 5.75 17.94
N CYS A 514 -4.35 5.71 16.82
CA CYS A 514 -4.94 5.59 15.48
C CYS A 514 -4.52 4.33 14.74
N ALA A 515 -5.42 3.77 13.93
CA ALA A 515 -5.12 2.68 13.01
C ALA A 515 -5.51 3.02 11.58
N GLY A 516 -4.71 2.55 10.63
CA GLY A 516 -5.01 2.52 9.19
C GLY A 516 -5.18 1.07 8.74
N ILE A 517 -6.32 0.74 8.15
CA ILE A 517 -6.70 -0.63 7.82
C ILE A 517 -7.14 -0.68 6.36
N VAL A 518 -6.55 -1.58 5.57
CA VAL A 518 -7.05 -1.91 4.24
C VAL A 518 -8.22 -2.89 4.37
N LEU A 519 -9.38 -2.59 3.78
CA LEU A 519 -10.57 -3.43 3.85
C LEU A 519 -11.21 -3.63 2.48
N PRO A 520 -11.88 -4.77 2.24
CA PRO A 520 -12.70 -4.94 1.04
C PRO A 520 -13.97 -4.08 1.15
N GLU A 521 -14.41 -3.50 0.04
CA GLU A 521 -15.57 -2.58 0.02
C GLU A 521 -16.87 -3.22 0.54
N GLY A 522 -16.98 -4.56 0.45
CA GLY A 522 -18.09 -5.31 1.04
C GLY A 522 -18.22 -5.17 2.57
N VAL A 523 -17.13 -4.91 3.30
CA VAL A 523 -17.20 -4.62 4.75
C VAL A 523 -17.87 -3.26 5.00
N LEU A 524 -17.72 -2.32 4.08
CA LEU A 524 -18.19 -0.95 4.22
C LEU A 524 -19.69 -0.81 3.89
N ASP A 525 -20.20 -1.55 2.90
CA ASP A 525 -21.56 -1.36 2.38
C ASP A 525 -22.55 -2.52 2.63
N ASN A 526 -22.07 -3.73 2.94
CA ASN A 526 -22.94 -4.89 3.10
C ASN A 526 -23.83 -4.76 4.34
N THR A 527 -25.14 -4.87 4.16
CA THR A 527 -26.14 -4.77 5.23
C THR A 527 -26.01 -5.87 6.28
N ALA A 528 -25.53 -7.07 5.91
CA ALA A 528 -25.27 -8.15 6.86
C ALA A 528 -24.18 -7.80 7.90
N LEU A 529 -23.30 -6.85 7.58
CA LEU A 529 -22.20 -6.40 8.43
C LEU A 529 -22.51 -5.08 9.16
N GLU A 530 -23.76 -4.60 9.13
CA GLU A 530 -24.14 -3.38 9.84
C GLU A 530 -23.89 -3.47 11.35
N GLY A 531 -24.12 -4.64 11.94
CA GLY A 531 -23.82 -4.89 13.36
C GLY A 531 -22.33 -4.77 13.69
N VAL A 532 -21.45 -5.19 12.77
CA VAL A 532 -19.99 -5.05 12.89
C VAL A 532 -19.60 -3.59 12.87
N ARG A 533 -20.07 -2.81 11.88
CA ARG A 533 -19.79 -1.37 11.79
C ARG A 533 -20.26 -0.61 13.02
N LYS A 534 -21.47 -0.89 13.51
CA LYS A 534 -22.01 -0.31 14.76
C LYS A 534 -21.20 -0.70 16.00
N PHE A 535 -20.61 -1.89 16.01
CA PHE A 535 -19.76 -2.32 17.11
C PHE A 535 -18.42 -1.58 17.11
N ILE A 536 -17.80 -1.43 15.93
CA ILE A 536 -16.55 -0.67 15.77
C ILE A 536 -16.75 0.80 16.15
N GLU A 537 -17.82 1.44 15.69
CA GLU A 537 -18.15 2.85 16.03
C GLU A 537 -18.42 3.10 17.52
N LYS A 538 -18.65 2.05 18.33
CA LYS A 538 -18.75 2.21 19.79
C LYS A 538 -17.39 2.30 20.46
N GLN A 539 -16.33 1.84 19.81
CA GLN A 539 -14.98 1.74 20.38
C GLN A 539 -13.98 2.69 19.72
N ALA A 540 -14.25 3.09 18.49
CA ALA A 540 -13.39 4.00 17.74
C ALA A 540 -14.23 4.94 16.87
N ARG A 541 -13.76 6.18 16.73
CA ARG A 541 -14.27 7.10 15.71
C ARG A 541 -13.54 6.91 14.39
N ILE A 542 -14.25 7.11 13.30
CA ILE A 542 -13.69 7.09 11.94
C ILE A 542 -13.10 8.46 11.64
N LEU A 543 -11.83 8.52 11.25
CA LEU A 543 -11.14 9.75 10.87
C LEU A 543 -11.25 10.03 9.37
N ASN A 544 -11.02 9.00 8.56
CA ASN A 544 -11.08 9.07 7.10
C ASN A 544 -11.51 7.73 6.50
N ILE A 545 -12.25 7.79 5.38
CA ILE A 545 -12.47 6.64 4.51
C ILE A 545 -12.00 7.02 3.10
N THR A 546 -11.06 6.27 2.55
CA THR A 546 -10.53 6.48 1.19
C THR A 546 -10.94 5.34 0.27
N SER A 547 -11.70 5.65 -0.79
CA SER A 547 -11.94 4.71 -1.89
C SER A 547 -10.83 4.81 -2.92
N ILE A 548 -10.17 3.68 -3.16
CA ILE A 548 -9.18 3.51 -4.22
C ILE A 548 -9.76 2.68 -5.39
N PRO A 549 -9.17 2.76 -6.58
CA PRO A 549 -9.57 1.96 -7.73
C PRO A 549 -9.41 0.45 -7.49
N ALA A 550 -10.21 -0.36 -8.20
CA ALA A 550 -10.19 -1.81 -8.03
C ALA A 550 -8.92 -2.45 -8.63
N ASP A 551 -8.28 -1.78 -9.58
CA ASP A 551 -7.13 -2.28 -10.34
C ASP A 551 -5.80 -2.20 -9.59
N VAL A 552 -5.75 -1.45 -8.49
CA VAL A 552 -4.57 -1.31 -7.63
C VAL A 552 -4.05 -2.67 -7.13
N PHE A 553 -4.96 -3.59 -6.80
CA PHE A 553 -4.62 -4.94 -6.32
C PHE A 553 -4.85 -6.03 -7.38
N LEU A 554 -5.31 -5.69 -8.60
CA LEU A 554 -5.43 -6.64 -9.70
C LEU A 554 -4.08 -7.22 -10.10
N SER A 555 -3.03 -6.39 -10.11
CA SER A 555 -1.65 -6.83 -10.39
C SER A 555 -1.10 -7.81 -9.36
N SER A 556 -1.67 -7.80 -8.15
CA SER A 556 -1.39 -8.77 -7.11
C SER A 556 -2.27 -10.03 -7.23
N GLY A 557 -3.31 -10.01 -8.08
CA GLY A 557 -4.22 -11.11 -8.40
C GLY A 557 -5.62 -11.01 -7.74
N ALA A 558 -5.91 -9.93 -7.00
CA ALA A 558 -7.14 -9.79 -6.23
C ALA A 558 -8.22 -9.09 -7.07
N ASN A 559 -9.42 -9.64 -7.11
CA ASN A 559 -10.55 -9.11 -7.89
C ASN A 559 -11.57 -8.34 -7.03
N ILE A 560 -11.14 -7.86 -5.86
CA ILE A 560 -11.99 -7.19 -4.86
C ILE A 560 -11.59 -5.73 -4.79
N LYS A 561 -12.56 -4.82 -4.91
CA LYS A 561 -12.32 -3.38 -4.74
C LYS A 561 -11.96 -3.09 -3.26
N PRO A 562 -10.77 -2.56 -2.97
CA PRO A 562 -10.36 -2.22 -1.61
C PRO A 562 -10.77 -0.78 -1.24
N SER A 563 -10.72 -0.49 0.05
CA SER A 563 -10.85 0.84 0.62
C SER A 563 -9.95 0.94 1.85
N LEU A 564 -9.48 2.14 2.16
CA LEU A 564 -8.63 2.40 3.32
C LEU A 564 -9.51 3.07 4.38
N ILE A 565 -9.51 2.54 5.60
CA ILE A 565 -10.19 3.15 6.73
C ILE A 565 -9.17 3.58 7.78
N PHE A 566 -9.34 4.80 8.27
CA PHE A 566 -8.55 5.35 9.36
C PHE A 566 -9.47 5.54 10.56
N ILE A 567 -9.11 4.97 11.70
CA ILE A 567 -9.90 5.02 12.93
C ILE A 567 -9.03 5.50 14.10
N GLN A 568 -9.66 6.08 15.11
CA GLN A 568 -9.04 6.43 16.37
C GLN A 568 -9.80 5.78 17.52
N LYS A 569 -9.10 5.00 18.34
CA LYS A 569 -9.68 4.43 19.56
C LYS A 569 -10.09 5.57 20.50
N TYR A 570 -11.28 5.48 21.06
CA TYR A 570 -11.73 6.47 22.03
C TYR A 570 -10.80 6.53 23.26
N HIS A 571 -10.70 7.71 23.87
CA HIS A 571 -10.01 7.87 25.15
C HIS A 571 -10.75 7.11 26.26
N GLU A 572 -10.06 6.81 27.36
CA GLU A 572 -10.70 6.18 28.51
C GLU A 572 -11.85 7.06 29.02
N ASN A 573 -13.03 6.46 29.15
CA ASN A 573 -14.26 7.11 29.59
C ASN A 573 -14.81 8.19 28.63
N GLU A 574 -14.30 8.30 27.39
CA GLU A 574 -14.90 9.15 26.36
C GLU A 574 -16.26 8.59 25.95
N ILE A 575 -17.27 9.46 25.90
CA ILE A 575 -18.61 9.10 25.43
C ILE A 575 -18.63 9.30 23.91
N PRO A 576 -18.87 8.24 23.10
CA PRO A 576 -18.93 8.36 21.66
C PRO A 576 -19.96 9.41 21.22
N GLU A 577 -19.49 10.45 20.53
CA GLU A 577 -20.38 11.44 19.92
C GLU A 577 -21.19 10.78 18.79
N LYS A 578 -22.50 11.05 18.75
CA LYS A 578 -23.39 10.45 17.73
C LYS A 578 -23.12 10.98 16.33
N ASP A 579 -22.67 12.22 16.22
CA ASP A 579 -22.39 12.88 14.95
C ASP A 579 -21.17 13.79 15.10
N TYR A 580 -20.14 13.55 14.30
CA TYR A 580 -18.85 14.24 14.38
C TYR A 580 -18.31 14.45 12.96
N MET A 581 -17.33 15.35 12.81
CA MET A 581 -16.71 15.59 11.50
C MET A 581 -15.68 14.50 11.17
N LEU A 582 -15.73 14.00 9.94
CA LEU A 582 -14.70 13.13 9.36
C LEU A 582 -14.41 13.56 7.92
N THR A 583 -13.41 12.94 7.31
CA THR A 583 -13.16 13.11 5.88
C THR A 583 -13.50 11.86 5.09
N VAL A 584 -13.89 12.05 3.83
CA VAL A 584 -13.98 10.98 2.84
C VAL A 584 -13.18 11.37 1.61
N THR A 585 -12.48 10.41 1.03
CA THR A 585 -11.58 10.63 -0.09
C THR A 585 -11.90 9.65 -1.21
N LYS A 586 -11.82 10.11 -2.44
CA LYS A 586 -11.92 9.24 -3.62
C LYS A 586 -10.86 9.62 -4.63
N VAL A 587 -10.06 8.62 -5.02
CA VAL A 587 -9.08 8.74 -6.10
C VAL A 587 -9.46 7.80 -7.25
N THR A 588 -9.19 8.23 -8.46
CA THR A 588 -9.41 7.49 -9.72
C THR A 588 -8.16 6.76 -10.20
N ASP A 589 -6.98 7.18 -9.77
CA ASP A 589 -5.73 6.47 -9.99
C ASP A 589 -4.87 6.56 -8.71
N ALA A 590 -4.45 5.39 -8.21
CA ALA A 590 -3.65 5.25 -6.99
C ALA A 590 -2.13 5.21 -7.25
N GLY A 591 -1.68 5.73 -8.40
CA GLY A 591 -0.26 5.73 -8.78
C GLY A 591 0.20 4.40 -9.38
N ILE A 592 -0.71 3.49 -9.71
CA ILE A 592 -0.41 2.13 -10.18
C ILE A 592 -1.46 1.70 -11.20
N SER A 593 -0.98 1.34 -12.39
CA SER A 593 -1.85 0.81 -13.45
C SER A 593 -2.33 -0.61 -13.16
N SER A 594 -3.37 -1.06 -13.87
CA SER A 594 -3.84 -2.44 -13.86
C SER A 594 -2.77 -3.51 -14.17
N THR A 595 -1.65 -3.12 -14.78
CA THR A 595 -0.49 -3.99 -15.04
C THR A 595 0.53 -4.04 -13.90
N GLY A 596 0.31 -3.28 -12.82
CA GLY A 596 1.20 -3.18 -11.66
C GLY A 596 2.38 -2.21 -11.85
N LEU A 597 2.43 -1.51 -12.98
CA LEU A 597 3.45 -0.49 -13.25
C LEU A 597 3.08 0.84 -12.57
N PRO A 598 4.07 1.56 -11.98
CA PRO A 598 3.85 2.89 -11.42
C PRO A 598 3.31 3.86 -12.48
N SER A 599 2.32 4.67 -12.11
CA SER A 599 1.90 5.84 -12.89
C SER A 599 2.56 7.11 -12.34
N GLN A 600 2.68 8.16 -13.15
CA GLN A 600 3.21 9.46 -12.70
C GLN A 600 2.17 10.31 -11.94
N ASN A 601 1.06 9.70 -11.50
CA ASN A 601 -0.03 10.44 -10.87
C ASN A 601 0.30 10.84 -9.42
N GLN A 602 -0.24 11.99 -8.99
CA GLN A 602 -0.07 12.58 -7.67
C GLN A 602 -1.37 12.66 -6.86
N GLU A 603 -2.46 12.01 -7.31
CA GLU A 603 -3.75 11.99 -6.59
C GLU A 603 -3.61 11.60 -5.10
N LEU A 604 -2.99 10.45 -4.80
CA LEU A 604 -2.80 9.99 -3.42
C LEU A 604 -1.92 10.94 -2.59
N PRO A 605 -0.73 11.37 -3.05
CA PRO A 605 0.06 12.37 -2.32
C PRO A 605 -0.68 13.67 -2.01
N ILE A 606 -1.49 14.18 -2.94
CA ILE A 606 -2.30 15.39 -2.70
C ILE A 606 -3.38 15.09 -1.67
N ALA A 607 -4.11 13.98 -1.83
CA ALA A 607 -5.15 13.57 -0.90
C ALA A 607 -4.61 13.32 0.53
N ALA A 608 -3.39 12.79 0.66
CA ALA A 608 -2.76 12.56 1.96
C ALA A 608 -2.57 13.88 2.72
N LYS A 609 -2.09 14.93 2.03
CA LYS A 609 -1.94 16.28 2.57
C LYS A 609 -3.27 16.92 2.96
N GLU A 610 -4.31 16.74 2.14
CA GLU A 610 -5.66 17.22 2.45
C GLU A 610 -6.20 16.60 3.74
N VAL A 611 -6.12 15.27 3.86
CA VAL A 611 -6.59 14.53 5.04
C VAL A 611 -5.73 14.89 6.26
N CYS A 612 -4.40 14.85 6.14
CA CYS A 612 -3.48 15.18 7.23
C CYS A 612 -3.69 16.61 7.74
N GLY A 613 -3.82 17.59 6.83
CA GLY A 613 -4.13 18.98 7.18
C GLY A 613 -5.45 19.10 7.96
N PHE A 614 -6.49 18.39 7.53
CA PHE A 614 -7.75 18.34 8.28
C PHE A 614 -7.58 17.74 9.68
N LEU A 615 -6.88 16.60 9.81
CA LEU A 615 -6.67 15.93 11.10
C LEU A 615 -5.81 16.75 12.07
N LEU A 616 -4.92 17.60 11.55
CA LEU A 616 -4.10 18.53 12.34
C LEU A 616 -4.82 19.84 12.70
N GLY A 617 -6.07 20.04 12.24
CA GLY A 617 -6.83 21.27 12.48
C GLY A 617 -6.42 22.44 11.59
N THR A 618 -5.64 22.20 10.53
CA THR A 618 -5.23 23.17 9.52
C THR A 618 -5.67 22.70 8.12
N PRO A 619 -7.00 22.61 7.87
CA PRO A 619 -7.50 22.12 6.60
C PRO A 619 -7.05 23.03 5.44
N MET A 620 -6.75 22.41 4.30
CA MET A 620 -6.41 23.15 3.08
C MET A 620 -7.62 23.97 2.60
N GLN A 621 -7.37 25.15 2.02
CA GLN A 621 -8.44 26.02 1.51
C GLN A 621 -9.29 25.35 0.43
N GLU A 622 -8.66 24.55 -0.43
CA GLU A 622 -9.31 23.73 -1.44
C GLU A 622 -8.84 22.27 -1.28
N MET A 623 -9.79 21.36 -1.09
CA MET A 623 -9.55 19.91 -1.13
C MET A 623 -10.17 19.36 -2.41
N ILE A 624 -9.33 18.77 -3.26
CA ILE A 624 -9.66 18.28 -4.60
C ILE A 624 -10.26 16.88 -4.51
N TYR A 625 -9.62 15.99 -3.76
CA TYR A 625 -9.99 14.57 -3.69
C TYR A 625 -10.72 14.20 -2.41
N THR A 626 -10.68 15.09 -1.41
CA THR A 626 -11.20 14.88 -0.06
C THR A 626 -12.36 15.83 0.23
N ARG A 627 -13.36 15.35 0.97
CA ARG A 627 -14.48 16.15 1.47
C ARG A 627 -14.62 15.95 2.97
N ALA A 628 -14.73 17.04 3.72
CA ALA A 628 -15.10 17.00 5.13
C ALA A 628 -16.63 16.92 5.25
N ILE A 629 -17.11 15.93 5.98
CA ILE A 629 -18.54 15.65 6.15
C ILE A 629 -18.85 15.34 7.62
N ARG A 630 -20.12 15.43 7.99
CA ARG A 630 -20.62 14.89 9.25
C ARG A 630 -20.86 13.39 9.13
N ARG A 631 -20.62 12.65 10.22
CA ARG A 631 -20.90 11.21 10.28
C ARG A 631 -22.35 10.90 9.91
N SER A 632 -23.31 11.76 10.28
CA SER A 632 -24.73 11.61 9.95
C SER A 632 -25.04 11.64 8.44
N GLU A 633 -24.14 12.17 7.61
CA GLU A 633 -24.28 12.17 6.14
C GLU A 633 -23.98 10.81 5.52
N LEU A 634 -23.30 9.92 6.24
CA LEU A 634 -22.99 8.56 5.79
C LEU A 634 -24.07 7.55 6.25
N VAL A 635 -24.82 6.99 5.30
CA VAL A 635 -25.76 5.88 5.58
C VAL A 635 -25.01 4.60 5.96
N ASN A 636 -23.88 4.36 5.31
CA ASN A 636 -22.92 3.30 5.61
C ASN A 636 -21.49 3.84 5.36
N TRP A 637 -20.46 3.00 5.47
CA TRP A 637 -19.08 3.47 5.29
C TRP A 637 -18.69 3.64 3.81
N SER A 638 -19.61 3.54 2.86
CA SER A 638 -19.29 3.73 1.44
C SER A 638 -19.21 5.21 1.06
N VAL A 639 -18.09 5.62 0.47
CA VAL A 639 -17.91 6.99 -0.03
C VAL A 639 -18.63 7.25 -1.35
N LYS A 640 -19.20 6.21 -1.99
CA LYS A 640 -19.95 6.35 -3.26
C LYS A 640 -21.09 7.34 -3.14
N GLN A 641 -21.77 7.36 -2.00
CA GLN A 641 -22.85 8.32 -1.73
C GLN A 641 -22.36 9.76 -1.58
N ILE A 642 -21.07 10.01 -1.47
CA ILE A 642 -20.57 11.36 -1.41
C ILE A 642 -20.12 11.79 -2.80
N PHE A 643 -19.29 10.97 -3.46
CA PHE A 643 -18.66 11.33 -4.73
C PHE A 643 -19.45 10.94 -5.98
N ASP A 644 -20.28 9.90 -5.93
CA ASP A 644 -21.05 9.39 -7.08
C ASP A 644 -22.49 9.90 -7.11
N ILE A 645 -22.87 10.77 -6.16
CA ILE A 645 -24.16 11.45 -6.26
C ILE A 645 -24.00 12.62 -7.23
N THR A 646 -24.37 12.35 -8.48
CA THR A 646 -25.00 13.40 -9.31
C THR A 646 -26.32 13.70 -8.61
N TYR A 647 -26.37 14.70 -7.72
CA TYR A 647 -27.65 15.21 -7.28
C TYR A 647 -28.27 15.81 -8.53
N ALA A 648 -29.50 15.40 -8.88
CA ALA A 648 -30.20 16.04 -9.95
C ALA A 648 -30.44 17.50 -9.52
N GLU A 649 -29.60 18.42 -10.01
CA GLU A 649 -29.82 19.85 -9.83
C GLU A 649 -31.02 20.23 -10.69
N PHE A 650 -32.18 20.28 -10.03
CA PHE A 650 -33.40 20.70 -10.68
C PHE A 650 -33.38 22.21 -10.89
N ASN A 651 -33.93 22.66 -12.01
CA ASN A 651 -34.10 24.08 -12.25
C ASN A 651 -34.91 24.69 -11.08
N PRO A 652 -34.36 25.70 -10.37
CA PRO A 652 -34.96 26.24 -9.16
C PRO A 652 -36.34 26.88 -9.38
N GLN A 653 -36.73 27.14 -10.63
CA GLN A 653 -38.05 27.66 -10.97
C GLN A 653 -39.18 26.63 -10.76
N TYR A 654 -38.87 25.34 -10.64
CA TYR A 654 -39.86 24.28 -10.47
C TYR A 654 -39.78 23.66 -9.07
N GLU A 655 -40.93 23.50 -8.43
CA GLU A 655 -41.01 22.77 -7.16
C GLU A 655 -40.66 21.29 -7.36
N THR A 656 -40.10 20.67 -6.31
CA THR A 656 -39.78 19.24 -6.33
C THR A 656 -40.81 18.45 -5.53
N THR A 657 -41.14 17.25 -6.00
CA THR A 657 -42.03 16.32 -5.29
C THR A 657 -41.47 14.91 -5.30
N LYS A 658 -41.92 14.08 -4.37
CA LYS A 658 -41.62 12.65 -4.35
C LYS A 658 -42.43 11.91 -5.41
N ILE A 659 -41.83 10.92 -6.07
CA ILE A 659 -42.54 10.06 -7.03
C ILE A 659 -43.76 9.38 -6.36
N GLY A 660 -43.64 8.97 -5.10
CA GLY A 660 -44.75 8.37 -4.34
C GLY A 660 -45.96 9.30 -4.13
N ASN A 661 -45.81 10.62 -4.30
CA ASN A 661 -46.94 11.57 -4.27
C ASN A 661 -47.72 11.62 -5.60
N LEU A 662 -47.13 11.07 -6.66
CA LEU A 662 -47.65 11.07 -8.03
C LEU A 662 -48.17 9.70 -8.45
N LEU A 663 -47.67 8.64 -7.82
CA LEU A 663 -47.94 7.25 -8.16
C LEU A 663 -48.58 6.51 -6.98
N THR A 664 -49.55 5.64 -7.27
CA THR A 664 -50.18 4.77 -6.26
C THR A 664 -49.93 3.31 -6.65
N MET A 665 -49.34 2.52 -5.76
CA MET A 665 -49.04 1.10 -6.04
C MET A 665 -50.33 0.31 -6.29
N SER A 666 -50.37 -0.44 -7.39
CA SER A 666 -51.52 -1.26 -7.74
C SER A 666 -51.67 -2.44 -6.78
N LYS A 667 -52.90 -2.66 -6.32
CA LYS A 667 -53.27 -3.79 -5.46
C LYS A 667 -53.88 -4.97 -6.23
N ASN A 668 -53.84 -4.93 -7.56
CA ASN A 668 -54.45 -5.94 -8.44
C ASN A 668 -53.62 -7.23 -8.53
N VAL A 669 -53.32 -7.82 -7.38
CA VAL A 669 -52.59 -9.09 -7.27
C VAL A 669 -53.60 -10.24 -7.39
N ILE A 670 -53.41 -11.08 -8.40
CA ILE A 670 -54.24 -12.25 -8.67
C ILE A 670 -53.50 -13.54 -8.32
N VAL A 671 -54.25 -14.59 -8.06
CA VAL A 671 -53.74 -15.97 -8.00
C VAL A 671 -53.96 -16.60 -9.39
N ILE A 672 -52.92 -17.19 -9.94
CA ILE A 672 -52.93 -17.82 -11.26
C ILE A 672 -53.71 -19.13 -11.22
N GLU A 673 -54.70 -19.25 -12.10
CA GLU A 673 -55.54 -20.44 -12.25
C GLU A 673 -54.92 -21.41 -13.27
N PRO A 674 -54.85 -22.73 -12.98
CA PRO A 674 -54.14 -23.69 -13.84
C PRO A 674 -54.60 -23.72 -15.30
N ASP A 675 -55.91 -23.59 -15.55
CA ASP A 675 -56.53 -23.82 -16.85
C ASP A 675 -56.69 -22.54 -17.70
N VAL A 676 -56.26 -21.39 -17.19
CA VAL A 676 -56.33 -20.10 -17.88
C VAL A 676 -55.01 -19.82 -18.59
N GLU A 677 -55.07 -19.36 -19.84
CA GLU A 677 -53.89 -18.85 -20.55
C GLU A 677 -53.64 -17.39 -20.17
N TYR A 678 -52.39 -17.08 -19.81
CA TYR A 678 -51.98 -15.73 -19.45
C TYR A 678 -50.90 -15.21 -20.40
N THR A 679 -51.02 -13.92 -20.76
CA THR A 679 -49.94 -13.18 -21.43
C THR A 679 -49.05 -12.56 -20.36
N ARG A 680 -47.77 -12.96 -20.32
CA ARG A 680 -46.80 -12.37 -19.39
C ARG A 680 -46.02 -11.25 -20.07
N LEU A 681 -45.82 -10.16 -19.36
CA LEU A 681 -45.05 -9.03 -19.85
C LEU A 681 -43.64 -9.00 -19.24
N THR A 682 -42.73 -8.37 -19.98
CA THR A 682 -41.42 -7.92 -19.50
C THR A 682 -41.19 -6.49 -19.95
N VAL A 683 -40.21 -5.83 -19.35
CA VAL A 683 -39.82 -4.46 -19.71
C VAL A 683 -38.40 -4.48 -20.26
N LYS A 684 -38.20 -3.82 -21.39
CA LYS A 684 -36.89 -3.76 -22.06
C LYS A 684 -36.01 -2.67 -21.43
N LEU A 685 -34.69 -2.92 -21.41
CA LEU A 685 -33.69 -1.95 -20.96
C LEU A 685 -33.71 -0.68 -21.81
N TYR A 686 -33.19 0.42 -21.25
CA TYR A 686 -32.97 1.70 -21.92
C TYR A 686 -34.25 2.33 -22.47
N ASN A 687 -35.34 2.25 -21.69
CA ASN A 687 -36.66 2.80 -22.04
C ASN A 687 -37.18 2.32 -23.42
N LYS A 688 -36.94 1.06 -23.78
CA LYS A 688 -37.52 0.44 -24.98
C LYS A 688 -38.95 -0.07 -24.76
N GLY A 689 -39.54 0.25 -23.61
CA GLY A 689 -40.93 0.00 -23.28
C GLY A 689 -41.25 -1.46 -22.91
N ILE A 690 -42.55 -1.73 -22.82
CA ILE A 690 -43.10 -3.03 -22.42
C ILE A 690 -43.21 -3.95 -23.63
N SER A 691 -42.89 -5.24 -23.44
CA SER A 691 -43.03 -6.26 -24.47
C SER A 691 -43.58 -7.56 -23.91
N VAL A 692 -44.19 -8.37 -24.78
CA VAL A 692 -44.67 -9.71 -24.41
C VAL A 692 -43.45 -10.61 -24.19
N ARG A 693 -43.39 -11.24 -23.02
CA ARG A 693 -42.41 -12.28 -22.72
C ARG A 693 -42.82 -13.59 -23.39
N ASP A 694 -44.03 -14.06 -23.07
CA ASP A 694 -44.63 -15.28 -23.60
C ASP A 694 -46.14 -15.32 -23.30
N LYS A 695 -46.83 -16.28 -23.91
CA LYS A 695 -48.19 -16.70 -23.56
C LYS A 695 -48.12 -18.14 -23.06
N VAL A 696 -48.66 -18.39 -21.87
CA VAL A 696 -48.48 -19.67 -21.18
C VAL A 696 -49.71 -20.00 -20.33
N LYS A 697 -50.03 -21.30 -20.21
CA LYS A 697 -51.10 -21.75 -19.30
C LYS A 697 -50.67 -21.60 -17.85
N GLY A 698 -51.63 -21.29 -16.96
CA GLY A 698 -51.35 -21.05 -15.55
C GLY A 698 -50.73 -22.24 -14.82
N VAL A 699 -50.92 -23.47 -15.31
CA VAL A 699 -50.25 -24.67 -14.79
C VAL A 699 -48.73 -24.57 -14.87
N ASP A 700 -48.18 -24.02 -15.96
CA ASP A 700 -46.74 -23.92 -16.22
C ASP A 700 -46.09 -22.68 -15.57
N ILE A 701 -46.89 -21.81 -14.94
CA ILE A 701 -46.39 -20.63 -14.23
C ILE A 701 -46.00 -21.02 -12.80
N GLY A 702 -44.71 -21.04 -12.48
CA GLY A 702 -44.23 -21.36 -11.12
C GLY A 702 -44.71 -20.37 -10.04
N THR A 703 -44.59 -19.07 -10.29
CA THR A 703 -45.02 -18.03 -9.34
C THR A 703 -46.51 -17.77 -9.44
N LYS A 704 -47.29 -18.32 -8.50
CA LYS A 704 -48.76 -18.26 -8.54
C LYS A 704 -49.37 -16.91 -8.15
N ARG A 705 -48.67 -16.06 -7.42
CA ARG A 705 -49.14 -14.68 -7.13
C ARG A 705 -48.48 -13.71 -8.11
N GLN A 706 -49.28 -13.11 -8.98
CA GLN A 706 -48.83 -12.13 -9.97
C GLN A 706 -49.72 -10.89 -9.97
N THR A 707 -49.22 -9.79 -10.53
CA THR A 707 -49.99 -8.55 -10.63
C THR A 707 -50.59 -8.45 -12.03
N ARG A 708 -51.90 -8.27 -12.12
CA ARG A 708 -52.60 -8.00 -13.38
C ARG A 708 -52.50 -6.51 -13.70
N VAL A 709 -52.00 -6.18 -14.88
CA VAL A 709 -51.81 -4.80 -15.34
C VAL A 709 -53.03 -4.31 -16.12
N THR A 710 -53.30 -3.01 -16.04
CA THR A 710 -54.32 -2.32 -16.83
C THR A 710 -53.70 -1.21 -17.68
N LYS A 711 -54.38 -0.86 -18.78
CA LYS A 711 -53.97 0.21 -19.69
C LYS A 711 -53.69 1.50 -18.92
N GLY A 712 -52.54 2.11 -19.20
CA GLY A 712 -52.14 3.40 -18.66
C GLY A 712 -51.46 3.34 -17.29
N GLN A 713 -51.26 2.15 -16.72
CA GLN A 713 -50.40 1.95 -15.55
C GLN A 713 -48.92 2.06 -15.92
N PHE A 714 -48.11 2.47 -14.95
CA PHE A 714 -46.65 2.48 -15.03
C PHE A 714 -46.08 1.19 -14.46
N VAL A 715 -45.15 0.55 -15.17
CA VAL A 715 -44.48 -0.68 -14.73
C VAL A 715 -42.98 -0.46 -14.72
N ILE A 716 -42.30 -0.83 -13.63
CA ILE A 716 -40.83 -0.75 -13.50
C ILE A 716 -40.25 -2.06 -12.95
N SER A 717 -39.13 -2.50 -13.52
CA SER A 717 -38.36 -3.65 -13.03
C SER A 717 -37.61 -3.31 -11.74
N LYS A 718 -37.73 -4.15 -10.70
CA LYS A 718 -36.90 -4.03 -9.49
C LYS A 718 -35.43 -4.36 -9.76
N ILE A 719 -35.14 -5.20 -10.75
CA ILE A 719 -33.76 -5.64 -11.03
C ILE A 719 -33.05 -4.64 -11.95
N ASP A 720 -33.77 -4.19 -12.97
CA ASP A 720 -33.20 -3.41 -14.09
C ASP A 720 -33.72 -1.97 -14.15
N GLY A 721 -34.47 -1.51 -13.16
CA GLY A 721 -35.00 -0.13 -13.11
C GLY A 721 -33.91 0.94 -13.21
N LYS A 722 -32.71 0.66 -12.68
CA LYS A 722 -31.49 1.48 -12.82
C LYS A 722 -30.98 1.64 -14.26
N SER A 723 -31.41 0.76 -15.17
CA SER A 723 -31.07 0.77 -16.59
C SER A 723 -32.28 1.20 -17.43
N ALA A 724 -33.16 2.02 -16.85
CA ALA A 724 -34.39 2.51 -17.44
C ALA A 724 -35.34 1.40 -17.95
N ALA A 725 -35.42 0.27 -17.24
CA ALA A 725 -36.36 -0.80 -17.56
C ALA A 725 -37.74 -0.52 -16.93
N TYR A 726 -38.44 0.46 -17.49
CA TYR A 726 -39.83 0.80 -17.15
C TYR A 726 -40.64 1.20 -18.40
N GLY A 727 -41.95 1.37 -18.26
CA GLY A 727 -42.80 1.90 -19.31
C GLY A 727 -44.29 1.96 -18.93
N ILE A 728 -45.08 2.58 -19.81
CA ILE A 728 -46.54 2.66 -19.70
C ILE A 728 -47.23 1.48 -20.41
N VAL A 729 -48.24 0.90 -19.77
CA VAL A 729 -49.04 -0.20 -20.32
C VAL A 729 -49.94 0.31 -21.45
N ASP A 730 -49.69 -0.16 -22.67
CA ASP A 730 -50.51 0.11 -23.84
C ASP A 730 -51.83 -0.69 -23.80
N ALA A 731 -52.85 -0.25 -24.55
CA ALA A 731 -54.16 -0.89 -24.63
C ALA A 731 -54.09 -2.35 -25.07
N MET A 732 -53.11 -2.72 -25.90
CA MET A 732 -52.90 -4.11 -26.34
C MET A 732 -52.43 -5.06 -25.23
N PHE A 733 -51.99 -4.52 -24.09
CA PHE A 733 -51.48 -5.28 -22.94
C PHE A 733 -52.44 -5.26 -21.75
N ASP A 734 -53.65 -4.71 -21.91
CA ASP A 734 -54.66 -4.66 -20.87
C ASP A 734 -55.04 -6.08 -20.41
N GLY A 735 -55.03 -6.32 -19.09
CA GLY A 735 -55.35 -7.62 -18.49
C GLY A 735 -54.20 -8.64 -18.47
N ALA A 736 -53.03 -8.32 -19.02
CA ALA A 736 -51.83 -9.14 -18.94
C ALA A 736 -51.27 -9.18 -17.49
N ILE A 737 -50.25 -10.02 -17.26
CA ILE A 737 -49.68 -10.21 -15.92
C ILE A 737 -48.16 -9.97 -15.88
N VAL A 738 -47.67 -9.55 -14.71
CA VAL A 738 -46.24 -9.40 -14.40
C VAL A 738 -45.90 -10.07 -13.07
N THR A 739 -44.65 -10.53 -12.96
CA THR A 739 -44.12 -11.16 -11.75
C THR A 739 -43.90 -10.15 -10.62
N PRO A 740 -43.75 -10.58 -9.35
CA PRO A 740 -43.47 -9.70 -8.21
C PRO A 740 -42.17 -8.89 -8.30
N ASP A 741 -41.27 -9.22 -9.24
CA ASP A 741 -40.08 -8.43 -9.57
C ASP A 741 -40.41 -7.13 -10.32
N PHE A 742 -41.66 -6.90 -10.73
CA PHE A 742 -42.12 -5.64 -11.31
C PHE A 742 -43.01 -4.89 -10.32
N MET A 743 -42.79 -3.59 -10.19
CA MET A 743 -43.69 -2.69 -9.46
C MET A 743 -44.66 -2.06 -10.44
N VAL A 744 -45.95 -2.06 -10.11
CA VAL A 744 -47.04 -1.58 -10.98
C VAL A 744 -47.75 -0.45 -10.27
N TYR A 745 -47.89 0.69 -10.94
CA TYR A 745 -48.42 1.92 -10.36
C TYR A 745 -49.53 2.52 -11.21
N ASP A 746 -50.56 3.01 -10.54
CA ASP A 746 -51.55 3.93 -11.10
C ASP A 746 -50.97 5.37 -11.03
N ILE A 747 -51.05 6.08 -12.16
CA ILE A 747 -50.49 7.44 -12.28
C ILE A 747 -51.58 8.46 -11.96
N ASN A 748 -51.28 9.42 -11.08
CA ASN A 748 -52.15 10.57 -10.85
C ASN A 748 -52.05 11.59 -12.00
N ARG A 749 -52.87 11.39 -13.02
CA ARG A 749 -52.92 12.21 -14.24
C ARG A 749 -53.39 13.66 -13.99
N SER A 750 -53.93 13.98 -12.81
CA SER A 750 -54.24 15.36 -12.45
C SER A 750 -53.00 16.15 -12.00
N LYS A 751 -51.85 15.50 -11.85
CA LYS A 751 -50.60 16.12 -11.39
C LYS A 751 -49.43 15.91 -12.35
N VAL A 752 -49.36 14.75 -13.01
CA VAL A 752 -48.22 14.43 -13.89
C VAL A 752 -48.67 13.75 -15.19
N LEU A 753 -48.06 14.16 -16.30
CA LEU A 753 -48.22 13.49 -17.59
C LEU A 753 -47.34 12.21 -17.63
N PRO A 754 -47.87 11.06 -18.08
CA PRO A 754 -47.08 9.83 -18.19
C PRO A 754 -45.82 10.00 -19.04
N GLU A 755 -45.92 10.74 -20.14
CA GLU A 755 -44.80 10.99 -21.07
C GLU A 755 -43.71 11.86 -20.43
N TYR A 756 -44.11 12.84 -19.61
CA TYR A 756 -43.19 13.66 -18.84
C TYR A 756 -42.47 12.80 -17.79
N LEU A 757 -43.22 11.97 -17.05
CA LEU A 757 -42.66 11.06 -16.05
C LEU A 757 -41.64 10.09 -16.67
N GLU A 758 -41.95 9.48 -17.82
CA GLU A 758 -41.00 8.61 -18.52
C GLU A 758 -39.69 9.32 -18.87
N LEU A 759 -39.76 10.56 -19.36
CA LEU A 759 -38.59 11.35 -19.76
C LEU A 759 -37.76 11.80 -18.56
N VAL A 760 -38.40 12.27 -17.49
CA VAL A 760 -37.67 12.68 -16.27
C VAL A 760 -36.92 11.51 -15.67
N LEU A 761 -37.53 10.33 -15.62
CA LEU A 761 -36.89 9.13 -15.09
C LEU A 761 -35.70 8.63 -15.94
N GLN A 762 -35.57 9.08 -17.20
CA GLN A 762 -34.42 8.75 -18.06
C GLN A 762 -33.19 9.58 -17.75
N ASN A 763 -33.33 10.65 -16.96
CA ASN A 763 -32.20 11.49 -16.61
C ASN A 763 -31.12 10.68 -15.89
N GLU A 764 -29.87 10.83 -16.32
CA GLU A 764 -28.74 10.06 -15.80
C GLU A 764 -28.58 10.23 -14.28
N ALA A 765 -28.83 11.41 -13.73
CA ALA A 765 -28.74 11.64 -12.28
C ALA A 765 -29.78 10.80 -11.50
N ILE A 766 -30.99 10.67 -12.04
CA ILE A 766 -32.05 9.84 -11.43
C ILE A 766 -31.71 8.35 -11.57
N LEU A 767 -31.24 7.91 -12.75
CA LEU A 767 -30.81 6.52 -12.96
C LEU A 767 -29.61 6.15 -12.08
N ASN A 768 -28.66 7.06 -11.88
CA ASN A 768 -27.54 6.91 -10.97
C ASN A 768 -28.02 6.80 -9.51
N GLN A 769 -29.02 7.59 -9.12
CA GLN A 769 -29.64 7.48 -7.80
C GLN A 769 -30.29 6.09 -7.59
N PHE A 770 -30.99 5.55 -8.60
CA PHE A 770 -31.51 4.19 -8.55
C PHE A 770 -30.40 3.15 -8.47
N ALA A 771 -29.30 3.33 -9.22
CA ALA A 771 -28.17 2.39 -9.22
C ALA A 771 -27.44 2.35 -7.87
N THR A 772 -27.20 3.51 -7.25
CA THR A 772 -26.50 3.68 -5.97
C THR A 772 -27.34 3.24 -4.78
N SER A 773 -28.65 3.40 -4.85
CA SER A 773 -29.59 3.03 -3.79
C SER A 773 -30.10 1.59 -3.87
N SER A 774 -29.69 0.84 -4.90
CA SER A 774 -30.04 -0.57 -5.07
C SER A 774 -29.11 -1.50 -4.29
N SER A 775 -29.66 -2.43 -3.52
CA SER A 775 -28.90 -3.35 -2.64
C SER A 775 -28.80 -4.76 -3.24
N GLY A 776 -27.68 -5.47 -3.00
CA GLY A 776 -27.44 -6.86 -3.44
C GLY A 776 -26.03 -7.13 -3.97
N THR A 777 -25.70 -8.40 -4.21
CA THR A 777 -24.42 -8.85 -4.79
C THR A 777 -24.31 -8.52 -6.29
N THR A 778 -23.09 -8.58 -6.84
CA THR A 778 -22.77 -8.30 -8.25
C THR A 778 -23.74 -9.01 -9.21
N GLY A 779 -24.41 -8.25 -10.07
CA GLY A 779 -25.38 -8.75 -11.05
C GLY A 779 -26.85 -8.85 -10.61
N ARG A 780 -27.17 -8.76 -9.31
CA ARG A 780 -28.57 -8.85 -8.79
C ARG A 780 -28.90 -7.79 -7.74
N ARG A 781 -28.55 -6.54 -8.00
CA ARG A 781 -28.95 -5.40 -7.17
C ARG A 781 -30.41 -5.04 -7.45
N ARG A 782 -31.25 -4.99 -6.40
CA ARG A 782 -32.68 -4.69 -6.52
C ARG A 782 -32.98 -3.26 -6.04
N LEU A 783 -33.73 -2.52 -6.84
CA LEU A 783 -34.36 -1.25 -6.50
C LEU A 783 -35.53 -1.53 -5.54
N SER A 784 -35.46 -0.94 -4.35
CA SER A 784 -36.54 -1.07 -3.38
C SER A 784 -37.69 -0.11 -3.69
N GLN A 785 -38.92 -0.50 -3.33
CA GLN A 785 -40.11 0.33 -3.47
C GLN A 785 -39.94 1.69 -2.79
N ARG A 786 -39.44 1.67 -1.54
CA ARG A 786 -39.26 2.88 -0.74
C ARG A 786 -38.30 3.86 -1.40
N VAL A 787 -37.17 3.37 -1.92
CA VAL A 787 -36.20 4.20 -2.65
C VAL A 787 -36.85 4.85 -3.86
N PHE A 788 -37.56 4.07 -4.68
CA PHE A 788 -38.24 4.61 -5.86
C PHE A 788 -39.29 5.66 -5.50
N GLU A 789 -40.11 5.42 -4.48
CA GLU A 789 -41.16 6.35 -4.04
C GLU A 789 -40.61 7.62 -3.37
N ASP A 790 -39.48 7.52 -2.66
CA ASP A 790 -38.84 8.64 -1.97
C ASP A 790 -37.97 9.51 -2.90
N THR A 791 -37.61 9.01 -4.09
CA THR A 791 -36.89 9.80 -5.11
C THR A 791 -37.70 11.04 -5.50
N ARG A 792 -37.01 12.19 -5.53
CA ARG A 792 -37.58 13.48 -5.89
C ARG A 792 -37.42 13.77 -7.38
N ILE A 793 -38.41 14.44 -7.95
CA ILE A 793 -38.38 14.97 -9.32
C ILE A 793 -38.91 16.40 -9.34
N ALA A 794 -38.46 17.22 -10.30
CA ALA A 794 -39.10 18.48 -10.61
C ALA A 794 -40.53 18.26 -11.11
N LEU A 795 -41.46 19.11 -10.70
CA LEU A 795 -42.87 19.04 -11.10
C LEU A 795 -43.38 20.42 -11.55
N PRO A 796 -43.18 20.79 -12.83
CA PRO A 796 -43.83 21.95 -13.43
C PRO A 796 -45.36 21.78 -13.51
N SER A 797 -46.07 22.87 -13.82
CA SER A 797 -47.52 22.81 -14.08
C SER A 797 -47.85 21.85 -15.23
N LEU A 798 -49.07 21.31 -15.28
CA LEU A 798 -49.46 20.39 -16.37
C LEU A 798 -49.35 21.02 -17.76
N GLU A 799 -49.65 22.31 -17.88
CA GLU A 799 -49.49 23.05 -19.14
C GLU A 799 -48.02 23.11 -19.57
N GLU A 800 -47.14 23.42 -18.63
CA GLU A 800 -45.70 23.46 -18.89
C GLU A 800 -45.13 22.06 -19.18
N GLN A 801 -45.60 21.03 -18.47
CA GLN A 801 -45.27 19.64 -18.80
C GLN A 801 -45.66 19.32 -20.25
N HIS A 802 -46.86 19.71 -20.70
CA HIS A 802 -47.29 19.52 -22.08
C HIS A 802 -46.37 20.22 -23.09
N ASN A 803 -45.99 21.46 -22.81
CA ASN A 803 -45.07 22.23 -23.66
C ASN A 803 -43.71 21.55 -23.78
N LEU A 804 -43.14 21.10 -22.65
CA LEU A 804 -41.83 20.43 -22.60
C LEU A 804 -41.79 19.12 -23.39
N VAL A 805 -42.90 18.39 -23.48
CA VAL A 805 -42.95 17.07 -24.15
C VAL A 805 -43.54 17.12 -25.56
N ALA A 806 -44.14 18.23 -25.98
CA ALA A 806 -44.93 18.32 -27.22
C ALA A 806 -44.14 17.88 -28.47
N GLU A 807 -42.95 18.45 -28.66
CA GLU A 807 -42.10 18.15 -29.81
C GLU A 807 -41.62 16.69 -29.80
N ILE A 808 -41.22 16.19 -28.62
CA ILE A 808 -40.78 14.80 -28.43
C ILE A 808 -41.91 13.82 -28.78
N ILE A 809 -43.14 14.09 -28.34
CA ILE A 809 -44.31 13.27 -28.66
C ILE A 809 -44.58 13.28 -30.17
N GLN A 810 -44.45 14.43 -30.83
CA GLN A 810 -44.66 14.55 -32.28
C GLN A 810 -43.61 13.75 -33.07
N ILE A 811 -42.35 13.80 -32.65
CA ILE A 811 -41.27 13.00 -33.24
C ILE A 811 -41.52 11.49 -33.03
N ARG A 812 -41.87 11.06 -31.82
CA ARG A 812 -42.17 9.65 -31.52
C ARG A 812 -43.35 9.11 -32.35
N LYS A 813 -44.41 9.92 -32.55
CA LYS A 813 -45.53 9.55 -33.43
C LYS A 813 -45.06 9.34 -34.87
N SER A 814 -44.23 10.24 -35.38
CA SER A 814 -43.69 10.16 -36.74
C SER A 814 -42.80 8.92 -36.93
N GLN A 815 -41.94 8.63 -35.96
CA GLN A 815 -41.09 7.44 -35.95
C GLN A 815 -41.93 6.15 -36.01
N LYS A 816 -42.99 6.04 -35.19
CA LYS A 816 -43.86 4.85 -35.19
C LYS A 816 -44.58 4.64 -36.53
N VAL A 817 -44.97 5.72 -37.20
CA VAL A 817 -45.56 5.66 -38.56
C VAL A 817 -44.53 5.15 -39.57
N LEU A 818 -43.29 5.66 -39.52
CA LEU A 818 -42.19 5.23 -40.38
C LEU A 818 -41.81 3.77 -40.16
N GLU A 819 -41.72 3.31 -38.91
CA GLU A 819 -41.44 1.91 -38.56
C GLU A 819 -42.53 0.96 -39.08
N ASN A 820 -43.81 1.32 -38.90
CA ASN A 820 -44.93 0.54 -39.45
C ASN A 820 -44.88 0.45 -40.97
N ARG A 821 -44.54 1.56 -41.64
CA ARG A 821 -44.40 1.60 -43.10
C ARG A 821 -43.21 0.75 -43.57
N MET A 822 -42.09 0.80 -42.85
CA MET A 822 -40.91 -0.03 -43.13
C MET A 822 -41.25 -1.52 -42.98
N LYS A 823 -41.93 -1.91 -41.90
CA LYS A 823 -42.38 -3.29 -41.68
C LYS A 823 -43.34 -3.77 -42.78
N ALA A 824 -44.32 -2.95 -43.14
CA ALA A 824 -45.23 -3.28 -44.23
C ALA A 824 -44.52 -3.45 -45.58
N ASN A 825 -43.49 -2.63 -45.85
CA ASN A 825 -42.66 -2.76 -47.05
C ASN A 825 -41.81 -4.03 -47.03
N VAL A 826 -41.21 -4.39 -45.89
CA VAL A 826 -40.47 -5.65 -45.72
C VAL A 826 -41.39 -6.87 -45.88
N ASP A 827 -42.58 -6.84 -45.28
CA ASP A 827 -43.57 -7.91 -45.44
C ASP A 827 -44.08 -8.02 -46.88
N SER A 828 -44.22 -6.88 -47.58
CA SER A 828 -44.54 -6.85 -49.01
C SER A 828 -43.42 -7.43 -49.86
N PHE A 829 -42.17 -7.05 -49.60
CA PHE A 829 -40.98 -7.60 -50.25
C PHE A 829 -40.90 -9.12 -50.03
N ASN A 830 -41.00 -9.58 -48.78
CA ASN A 830 -40.93 -10.99 -48.44
C ASN A 830 -42.03 -11.81 -49.13
N ARG A 831 -43.26 -11.28 -49.21
CA ARG A 831 -44.36 -11.91 -49.95
C ARG A 831 -44.15 -11.99 -51.46
N LYS A 832 -43.37 -11.07 -52.03
CA LYS A 832 -43.08 -11.04 -53.48
C LYS A 832 -41.87 -11.89 -53.87
N ILE A 833 -40.88 -12.00 -53.00
CA ILE A 833 -39.62 -12.69 -53.28
C ILE A 833 -39.66 -14.16 -52.86
N PHE A 834 -40.36 -14.49 -51.78
CA PHE A 834 -40.43 -15.86 -51.27
C PHE A 834 -41.83 -16.44 -51.46
N ASN A 835 -41.93 -17.58 -52.16
CA ASN A 835 -43.19 -18.32 -52.28
C ASN A 835 -43.58 -18.91 -50.92
N LYS A 836 -44.83 -18.70 -50.51
CA LYS A 836 -45.42 -19.32 -49.31
C LYS A 836 -45.42 -20.85 -49.46
N HIS A 837 -44.32 -21.49 -49.07
CA HIS A 837 -44.40 -22.79 -48.43
C HIS A 837 -43.93 -22.64 -47.00
N GLU A 838 -44.75 -23.16 -46.11
CA GLU A 838 -44.57 -23.14 -44.66
C GLU A 838 -43.13 -23.45 -44.28
N THR A 839 -42.49 -22.50 -43.61
CA THR A 839 -41.44 -22.81 -42.67
C THR A 839 -41.47 -21.75 -41.59
N THR A 840 -42.17 -22.11 -40.50
CA THR A 840 -41.81 -21.72 -39.14
C THR A 840 -40.29 -21.73 -39.02
N PHE A 841 -39.62 -20.57 -39.00
CA PHE A 841 -38.39 -20.31 -38.24
C PHE A 841 -37.98 -18.84 -38.46
N PHE A 842 -37.38 -18.24 -37.42
CA PHE A 842 -36.96 -16.84 -37.28
C PHE A 842 -38.03 -15.85 -36.76
N LYS A 843 -38.45 -16.08 -35.52
CA LYS A 843 -38.56 -15.00 -34.54
C LYS A 843 -37.49 -15.24 -33.49
N ASP A 844 -36.35 -14.59 -33.63
CA ASP A 844 -35.56 -14.01 -32.52
C ASP A 844 -34.34 -13.30 -33.10
N ASN A 845 -34.08 -12.12 -32.56
CA ASN A 845 -33.01 -11.16 -32.86
C ASN A 845 -33.26 -10.19 -34.03
N PHE A 846 -34.03 -9.13 -33.74
CA PHE A 846 -33.58 -7.74 -33.90
C PHE A 846 -34.32 -6.83 -32.92
#